data_AF-A0A1I1IXL7-F1
#
_entry.id   AF-A0A1I1IXL7-F1
#
_cell.length_a   1.000
_cell.length_b   1.000
_cell.length_c   1.000
_cell.angle_alpha   90.00
_cell.angle_beta   90.00
_cell.angle_gamma   90.00
#
_symmetry.space_group_name_H-M   'P 1'
#
loop_
_entity.id
_entity.type
_entity.pdbx_description
1 polymer ?
#
loop_
_entity_poly.entity_id
_entity_poly.type
_entity_poly.pdbx_seq_one_letter_code
_entity_poly.pdbx_strand_id
1 'polypeptide(L)'
;MTQASVADLTRQEAFGSDVVLAARDVSKSFGAVHALKSVNFDVHRGQVTTLFGENGAGKSTLMKILSGVIQPTSGELILDGQTVNVSSTVEARDLGISIIHQELSLAPNMNVRDNIFMGREIRGSSGVNFAEEEKQARALLRELEEDIDPLTPVSDLRLGQQQIVEIARALSVNARILIMDEPTSALSASEVEVLFKVIHDLKSRGVSIVYISHHLEEALQITDHAVVLRDGAMTARAPRAEIDLEWIVRNMVGENFDLGSPPTGYDYGPVALSVESLSVPGTGRSEFSVVDRLSLQVREGEILCIYGLMGAGRTELLECIAGRLAPSGGRVLLKGDDIAGLTIAQRIDRGLVLTPEDRQRDGLVQTMTVGSNLSLPSIAAFTRGLFTSRAAEQKIVDKTIREVTIKTDGGGAAIGSLSGGNQQKVVIGKMLATNPTVVLLDEPSRGIDIGAKAEVFGLLADGARKGIAVVYTTSEVTECLSIAHRIIVMHKGKISAVFGPDATKEQIMAASGEVDLEQRLKESYHLDLCRVVTDLHEDDLPLDALGDAGAAFLADQISKTPKLKLGAGHGRTLLACVKALPERSAPDLSIASVMGGLTINADTNPHEIIQRLASLTGGSASVMPAPFMANSVADRDVLLGQKDCARTYDLARTSDLLLAGIGSTGADAELVTSGMMEPQEMEEIARAGGVGEILGHFFDAKGRPVQTPVTERIVTLPLDVLRDRRIVAVAGGTMKIDAIEAVLDSGLLKGLIVDEQTARDIVETERAAGPSALH
;
A
#
# COMPACT_ATOMS: atom_id res chain seq x y z
N MET A 1 30.70 17.86 43.34
CA MET A 1 29.50 17.62 42.52
C MET A 1 28.45 18.63 42.99
N THR A 2 28.14 19.62 42.16
CA THR A 2 27.22 20.73 42.47
C THR A 2 25.77 20.30 42.25
N GLN A 3 24.80 20.93 42.92
CA GLN A 3 23.36 20.64 42.79
C GLN A 3 22.84 20.67 41.34
N ALA A 4 23.50 21.39 40.44
CA ALA A 4 23.19 21.38 39.00
C ALA A 4 23.46 20.01 38.34
N SER A 5 24.55 19.32 38.70
CA SER A 5 24.87 18.02 38.09
C SER A 5 23.94 16.91 38.53
N VAL A 6 23.34 17.03 39.72
CA VAL A 6 22.37 16.05 40.24
C VAL A 6 21.00 16.27 39.57
N ALA A 7 20.60 17.52 39.33
CA ALA A 7 19.36 17.85 38.62
C ALA A 7 19.38 17.38 37.14
N ASP A 8 20.51 17.53 36.46
CA ASP A 8 20.70 17.05 35.08
C ASP A 8 20.68 15.52 34.99
N LEU A 9 21.28 14.82 35.96
CA LEU A 9 21.23 13.35 36.05
C LEU A 9 19.80 12.84 36.33
N THR A 10 19.06 13.48 37.23
CA THR A 10 17.65 13.11 37.49
C THR A 10 16.70 13.45 36.33
N ARG A 11 17.04 14.43 35.47
CA ARG A 11 16.29 14.67 34.23
C ARG A 11 16.59 13.60 33.19
N GLN A 12 17.85 13.22 33.02
CA GLN A 12 18.23 12.11 32.13
C GLN A 12 17.61 10.76 32.54
N GLU A 13 17.34 10.52 33.82
CA GLU A 13 16.62 9.31 34.29
C GLU A 13 15.09 9.39 34.08
N ALA A 14 14.53 10.59 33.91
CA ALA A 14 13.09 10.80 33.70
C ALA A 14 12.66 10.70 32.23
N PHE A 15 13.60 10.88 31.30
CA PHE A 15 13.40 10.60 29.88
C PHE A 15 13.99 9.21 29.60
N GLY A 16 13.19 8.27 29.09
CA GLY A 16 13.74 6.98 28.64
C GLY A 16 14.92 7.22 27.70
N SER A 17 15.96 6.38 27.80
CA SER A 17 17.22 6.50 27.03
C SER A 17 17.04 6.67 25.53
N ASP A 18 15.85 6.32 25.03
CA ASP A 18 15.54 6.16 23.63
C ASP A 18 14.85 7.41 23.02
N VAL A 19 14.52 8.46 23.80
CA VAL A 19 13.91 9.70 23.25
C VAL A 19 14.99 10.70 22.81
N VAL A 20 14.94 11.16 21.56
CA VAL A 20 15.85 12.20 21.01
C VAL A 20 15.27 13.60 21.12
N LEU A 21 13.98 13.77 20.83
CA LEU A 21 13.28 15.04 20.87
C LEU A 21 11.94 14.85 21.56
N ALA A 22 11.63 15.74 22.51
CA ALA A 22 10.38 15.74 23.24
C ALA A 22 9.75 17.13 23.22
N ALA A 23 8.45 17.18 22.96
CA ALA A 23 7.60 18.32 23.29
C ALA A 23 6.94 18.05 24.65
N ARG A 24 6.99 19.02 25.56
CA ARG A 24 6.36 18.94 26.88
C ARG A 24 5.41 20.10 27.12
N ASP A 25 4.16 19.75 27.40
CA ASP A 25 3.05 20.67 27.65
C ASP A 25 2.93 21.79 26.60
N VAL A 26 3.25 21.45 25.34
CA VAL A 26 3.28 22.41 24.24
C VAL A 26 1.86 22.83 23.89
N SER A 27 1.59 24.12 23.98
CA SER A 27 0.32 24.73 23.60
C SER A 27 0.53 25.84 22.59
N LYS A 28 -0.44 26.01 21.69
CA LYS A 28 -0.41 27.07 20.67
C LYS A 28 -1.79 27.64 20.45
N SER A 29 -1.89 28.97 20.58
CA SER A 29 -3.13 29.72 20.32
C SER A 29 -2.91 30.77 19.24
N PHE A 30 -3.87 30.90 18.33
CA PHE A 30 -3.94 31.94 17.30
C PHE A 30 -5.21 32.77 17.54
N GLY A 31 -5.07 33.87 18.28
CA GLY A 31 -6.23 34.65 18.73
C GLY A 31 -7.17 33.78 19.59
N ALA A 32 -8.41 33.61 19.13
CA ALA A 32 -9.42 32.80 19.81
C ALA A 32 -9.30 31.28 19.57
N VAL A 33 -8.50 30.84 18.60
CA VAL A 33 -8.37 29.42 18.24
C VAL A 33 -7.21 28.78 19.01
N HIS A 34 -7.51 27.74 19.80
CA HIS A 34 -6.51 26.92 20.47
C HIS A 34 -6.12 25.72 19.58
N ALA A 35 -5.04 25.87 18.82
CA ALA A 35 -4.56 24.87 17.88
C ALA A 35 -3.86 23.68 18.56
N LEU A 36 -3.19 23.90 19.70
CA LEU A 36 -2.61 22.84 20.55
C LEU A 36 -2.90 23.12 22.03
N LYS A 37 -3.24 22.07 22.77
CA LYS A 37 -3.67 22.09 24.18
C LYS A 37 -2.80 21.11 24.99
N SER A 38 -1.69 21.61 25.54
CA SER A 38 -0.76 20.85 26.40
C SER A 38 -0.33 19.50 25.82
N VAL A 39 0.18 19.52 24.59
CA VAL A 39 0.60 18.31 23.88
C VAL A 39 1.96 17.84 24.40
N ASN A 40 2.04 16.55 24.72
CA ASN A 40 3.26 15.85 25.07
C ASN A 40 3.58 14.86 23.94
N PHE A 41 4.71 15.04 23.25
CA PHE A 41 5.06 14.25 22.05
C PHE A 41 6.53 13.81 22.14
N ASP A 42 6.80 12.55 21.81
CA ASP A 42 8.12 11.93 21.93
C ASP A 42 8.58 11.38 20.59
N VAL A 43 9.77 11.77 20.17
CA VAL A 43 10.46 11.24 18.99
C VAL A 43 11.56 10.31 19.47
N HIS A 44 11.50 9.06 19.04
CA HIS A 44 12.41 8.00 19.48
C HIS A 44 13.60 7.85 18.53
N ARG A 45 14.78 7.57 19.08
CA ARG A 45 16.06 7.40 18.36
C ARG A 45 15.96 6.28 17.34
N GLY A 46 16.29 6.55 16.08
CA GLY A 46 16.34 5.52 15.04
C GLY A 46 15.01 4.77 14.86
N GLN A 47 13.89 5.46 15.04
CA GLN A 47 12.54 4.89 14.95
C GLN A 47 11.59 5.88 14.28
N VAL A 48 10.50 5.34 13.74
CA VAL A 48 9.43 6.10 13.09
C VAL A 48 8.32 6.37 14.10
N THR A 49 8.14 7.63 14.47
CA THR A 49 6.97 8.09 15.24
C THR A 49 5.94 8.67 14.27
N THR A 50 4.84 7.95 14.09
CA THR A 50 3.76 8.34 13.19
C THR A 50 2.69 9.14 13.92
N LEU A 51 2.33 10.28 13.35
CA LEU A 51 1.32 11.19 13.90
C LEU A 51 0.03 11.10 13.09
N PHE A 52 -0.97 10.48 13.70
CA PHE A 52 -2.33 10.37 13.17
C PHE A 52 -3.24 11.46 13.75
N GLY A 53 -4.33 11.76 13.05
CA GLY A 53 -5.32 12.74 13.49
C GLY A 53 -6.13 13.30 12.34
N GLU A 54 -7.27 13.88 12.64
CA GLU A 54 -8.13 14.53 11.65
C GLU A 54 -7.47 15.79 11.06
N ASN A 55 -8.04 16.31 9.98
CA ASN A 55 -7.64 17.62 9.45
C ASN A 55 -8.01 18.70 10.47
N GLY A 56 -7.02 19.55 10.81
CA GLY A 56 -7.19 20.54 11.88
C GLY A 56 -6.97 20.02 13.30
N ALA A 57 -6.58 18.75 13.49
CA ALA A 57 -6.26 18.20 14.81
C ALA A 57 -5.03 18.84 15.50
N GLY A 58 -4.25 19.65 14.78
CA GLY A 58 -3.05 20.32 15.29
C GLY A 58 -1.73 19.74 14.77
N LYS A 59 -1.75 18.68 13.94
CA LYS A 59 -0.54 18.00 13.41
C LYS A 59 0.49 18.96 12.81
N SER A 60 0.11 19.71 11.77
CA SER A 60 1.02 20.67 11.11
C SER A 60 1.41 21.84 12.02
N THR A 61 0.58 22.18 13.02
CA THR A 61 0.96 23.19 14.03
C THR A 61 2.08 22.65 14.92
N LEU A 62 1.97 21.41 15.38
CA LEU A 62 3.02 20.75 16.14
C LEU A 62 4.31 20.64 15.30
N MET A 63 4.22 20.23 14.04
CA MET A 63 5.38 20.12 13.16
C MET A 63 6.07 21.45 12.88
N LYS A 64 5.31 22.53 12.70
CA LYS A 64 5.86 23.90 12.57
C LYS A 64 6.56 24.36 13.86
N ILE A 65 6.13 23.88 15.03
CA ILE A 65 6.82 24.16 16.30
C ILE A 65 8.13 23.36 16.38
N LEU A 66 8.10 22.06 16.09
CA LEU A 66 9.28 21.21 16.14
C LEU A 66 10.38 21.66 15.14
N SER A 67 9.98 22.18 13.98
CA SER A 67 10.89 22.69 12.95
C SER A 67 11.25 24.18 13.08
N GLY A 68 10.82 24.87 14.14
CA GLY A 68 11.17 26.27 14.39
C GLY A 68 10.50 27.30 13.47
N VAL A 69 9.49 26.91 12.70
CA VAL A 69 8.70 27.82 11.85
C VAL A 69 7.83 28.74 12.71
N ILE A 70 7.28 28.21 13.80
CA ILE A 70 6.48 29.00 14.77
C ILE A 70 6.89 28.68 16.19
N GLN A 71 6.79 29.66 17.08
CA GLN A 71 7.01 29.45 18.52
C GLN A 71 5.76 28.91 19.22
N PRO A 72 5.89 28.02 20.22
CA PRO A 72 4.78 27.66 21.08
C PRO A 72 4.32 28.87 21.91
N THR A 73 3.07 28.86 22.37
CA THR A 73 2.56 29.84 23.33
C THR A 73 3.03 29.51 24.76
N SER A 74 3.11 28.22 25.08
CA SER A 74 3.65 27.69 26.34
C SER A 74 4.17 26.27 26.13
N GLY A 75 4.90 25.74 27.11
CA GLY A 75 5.58 24.44 27.03
C GLY A 75 7.02 24.58 26.58
N GLU A 76 7.72 23.46 26.48
CA GLU A 76 9.14 23.42 26.12
C GLU A 76 9.46 22.30 25.14
N LEU A 77 10.51 22.52 24.34
CA LEU A 77 11.12 21.48 23.50
C LEU A 77 12.40 21.01 24.18
N ILE A 78 12.63 19.71 24.18
CA ILE A 78 13.75 19.07 24.85
C ILE A 78 14.46 18.18 23.83
N LEU A 79 15.72 18.46 23.54
CA LEU A 79 16.55 17.73 22.59
C LEU A 79 17.74 17.12 23.34
N ASP A 80 17.93 15.81 23.22
CA ASP A 80 18.98 15.07 23.95
C ASP A 80 18.95 15.33 25.48
N GLY A 81 17.74 15.52 26.04
CA GLY A 81 17.53 15.82 27.46
C GLY A 81 17.75 17.29 27.87
N GLN A 82 18.13 18.17 26.94
CA GLN A 82 18.32 19.60 27.18
C GLN A 82 17.17 20.43 26.61
N THR A 83 16.64 21.36 27.38
CA THR A 83 15.64 22.32 26.87
C THR A 83 16.27 23.17 25.77
N VAL A 84 15.66 23.18 24.59
CA VAL A 84 16.08 23.96 23.43
C VAL A 84 15.00 24.96 23.05
N ASN A 85 15.44 26.12 22.55
CA ASN A 85 14.56 27.12 21.98
C ASN A 85 14.83 27.20 20.48
N VAL A 86 14.00 26.56 19.66
CA VAL A 86 14.20 26.51 18.21
C VAL A 86 13.51 27.73 17.58
N SER A 87 14.26 28.83 17.39
CA SER A 87 13.70 30.14 17.00
C SER A 87 13.55 30.35 15.49
N SER A 88 14.13 29.47 14.67
CA SER A 88 14.04 29.51 13.22
C SER A 88 14.28 28.13 12.59
N THR A 89 13.92 27.98 11.31
CA THR A 89 14.21 26.76 10.52
C THR A 89 15.70 26.53 10.30
N VAL A 90 16.51 27.60 10.27
CA VAL A 90 17.98 27.50 10.20
C VAL A 90 18.54 26.91 11.48
N GLU A 91 18.08 27.40 12.64
CA GLU A 91 18.48 26.86 13.94
C GLU A 91 18.01 25.41 14.12
N ALA A 92 16.80 25.07 13.68
CA ALA A 92 16.30 23.70 13.68
C ALA A 92 17.23 22.76 12.89
N ARG A 93 17.62 23.19 11.68
CA ARG A 93 18.54 22.45 10.82
C ARG A 93 19.92 22.30 11.45
N ASP A 94 20.46 23.36 12.05
CA ASP A 94 21.77 23.32 12.72
C ASP A 94 21.75 22.38 13.96
N LEU A 95 20.56 22.19 14.57
CA LEU A 95 20.29 21.17 15.59
C LEU A 95 20.02 19.77 15.00
N GLY A 96 20.05 19.61 13.67
CA GLY A 96 19.84 18.35 12.95
C GLY A 96 18.36 17.98 12.74
N ILE A 97 17.44 18.95 12.79
CA ILE A 97 16.00 18.76 12.53
C ILE A 97 15.70 19.24 11.10
N SER A 98 15.28 18.34 10.23
CA SER A 98 14.88 18.61 8.84
C SER A 98 13.39 18.34 8.63
N ILE A 99 12.74 19.08 7.74
CA ILE A 99 11.31 18.95 7.45
C ILE A 99 11.05 18.92 5.94
N ILE A 100 10.18 18.01 5.53
CA ILE A 100 9.56 17.93 4.20
C ILE A 100 8.10 18.37 4.38
N HIS A 101 7.68 19.39 3.62
CA HIS A 101 6.35 19.95 3.73
C HIS A 101 5.38 19.28 2.75
N GLN A 102 4.07 19.35 3.07
CA GLN A 102 3.00 18.85 2.21
C GLN A 102 2.89 19.62 0.88
N GLU A 103 3.10 20.94 0.90
CA GLU A 103 3.15 21.74 -0.32
C GLU A 103 4.60 21.85 -0.82
N LEU A 104 4.82 21.50 -2.09
CA LEU A 104 6.13 21.54 -2.73
C LEU A 104 6.76 22.92 -2.61
N SER A 105 7.93 23.00 -1.98
CA SER A 105 8.67 24.25 -1.80
C SER A 105 9.91 24.30 -2.69
N LEU A 106 9.75 24.01 -3.97
CA LEU A 106 10.82 24.04 -4.98
C LEU A 106 10.73 25.31 -5.84
N ALA A 107 11.87 25.82 -6.29
CA ALA A 107 11.97 26.90 -7.27
C ALA A 107 11.85 26.30 -8.69
N PRO A 108 10.68 26.44 -9.37
CA PRO A 108 10.41 25.74 -10.63
C PRO A 108 11.32 26.23 -11.78
N ASN A 109 11.81 27.46 -11.68
CA ASN A 109 12.70 28.08 -12.67
C ASN A 109 14.18 27.69 -12.50
N MET A 110 14.50 26.85 -11.52
CA MET A 110 15.85 26.36 -11.25
C MET A 110 15.93 24.85 -11.52
N ASN A 111 17.12 24.33 -11.75
CA ASN A 111 17.32 22.90 -11.94
C ASN A 111 17.28 22.12 -10.61
N VAL A 112 17.23 20.79 -10.71
CA VAL A 112 17.18 19.87 -9.57
C VAL A 112 18.38 20.03 -8.65
N ARG A 113 19.61 20.08 -9.18
CA ARG A 113 20.83 20.29 -8.39
C ARG A 113 20.72 21.55 -7.55
N ASP A 114 20.38 22.68 -8.17
CA ASP A 114 20.32 23.97 -7.48
C ASP A 114 19.23 23.95 -6.41
N ASN A 115 18.08 23.31 -6.65
CA ASN A 115 17.04 23.12 -5.64
C ASN A 115 17.50 22.26 -4.46
N ILE A 116 18.30 21.21 -4.70
CA ILE A 116 18.86 20.34 -3.65
C ILE A 116 19.90 21.10 -2.81
N PHE A 117 20.69 22.01 -3.38
CA PHE A 117 21.77 22.70 -2.64
C PHE A 117 21.46 24.15 -2.24
N MET A 118 20.28 24.67 -2.57
CA MET A 118 19.88 26.05 -2.29
C MET A 118 20.07 26.44 -0.82
N GLY A 119 20.85 27.49 -0.58
CA GLY A 119 21.16 27.99 0.77
C GLY A 119 22.22 27.18 1.53
N ARG A 120 22.87 26.22 0.85
CA ARG A 120 23.97 25.38 1.37
C ARG A 120 24.95 25.00 0.27
N GLU A 121 25.25 25.96 -0.60
CA GLU A 121 26.08 25.73 -1.78
C GLU A 121 27.48 25.22 -1.35
N ILE A 122 27.96 24.15 -1.99
CA ILE A 122 29.25 23.54 -1.67
C ILE A 122 30.35 24.50 -2.12
N ARG A 123 31.12 25.06 -1.19
CA ARG A 123 32.19 26.01 -1.53
C ARG A 123 33.50 25.29 -1.89
N GLY A 124 34.04 25.60 -3.06
CA GLY A 124 35.39 25.29 -3.50
C GLY A 124 36.32 26.51 -3.42
N SER A 125 37.53 26.37 -3.96
CA SER A 125 38.57 27.42 -3.94
C SER A 125 38.24 28.66 -4.78
N SER A 126 37.29 28.56 -5.72
CA SER A 126 36.93 29.63 -6.65
C SER A 126 35.44 30.04 -6.61
N GLY A 127 34.69 29.61 -5.59
CA GLY A 127 33.25 29.84 -5.49
C GLY A 127 32.47 28.56 -5.24
N VAL A 128 31.25 28.44 -5.77
CA VAL A 128 30.44 27.23 -5.68
C VAL A 128 31.03 26.11 -6.54
N ASN A 129 31.12 24.90 -5.99
CA ASN A 129 31.61 23.71 -6.66
C ASN A 129 30.44 22.92 -7.26
N PHE A 130 29.92 23.42 -8.38
CA PHE A 130 28.78 22.81 -9.08
C PHE A 130 29.04 21.37 -9.53
N ALA A 131 30.30 20.99 -9.80
CA ALA A 131 30.64 19.63 -10.21
C ALA A 131 30.47 18.63 -9.06
N GLU A 132 30.81 19.03 -7.83
CA GLU A 132 30.57 18.20 -6.65
C GLU A 132 29.09 18.16 -6.28
N GLU A 133 28.37 19.28 -6.38
CA GLU A 133 26.91 19.32 -6.19
C GLU A 133 26.19 18.41 -7.18
N GLU A 134 26.54 18.44 -8.46
CA GLU A 134 25.95 17.56 -9.46
C GLU A 134 26.21 16.08 -9.16
N LYS A 135 27.45 15.75 -8.75
CA LYS A 135 27.83 14.38 -8.38
C LYS A 135 27.02 13.88 -7.19
N GLN A 136 26.84 14.71 -6.15
CA GLN A 136 26.05 14.35 -4.97
C GLN A 136 24.55 14.29 -5.29
N ALA A 137 24.02 15.22 -6.08
CA ALA A 137 22.63 15.18 -6.54
C ALA A 137 22.34 13.88 -7.31
N ARG A 138 23.23 13.49 -8.23
CA ARG A 138 23.08 12.24 -9.01
C ARG A 138 23.15 11.00 -8.12
N ALA A 139 23.96 11.01 -7.07
CA ALA A 139 24.02 9.92 -6.11
C ALA A 139 22.72 9.80 -5.29
N LEU A 140 22.19 10.93 -4.81
CA LEU A 140 20.92 10.97 -4.08
C LEU A 140 19.75 10.51 -4.94
N LEU A 141 19.65 10.97 -6.19
CA LEU A 141 18.56 10.57 -7.09
C LEU A 141 18.62 9.07 -7.43
N ARG A 142 19.82 8.48 -7.56
CA ARG A 142 19.97 7.02 -7.70
C ARG A 142 19.61 6.25 -6.44
N GLU A 143 19.90 6.78 -5.26
CA GLU A 143 19.46 6.17 -3.98
C GLU A 143 17.93 6.19 -3.87
N LEU A 144 17.28 7.16 -4.52
CA LEU A 144 15.82 7.26 -4.67
C LEU A 144 15.31 6.57 -5.94
N GLU A 145 16.11 5.71 -6.59
CA GLU A 145 15.74 4.93 -7.78
C GLU A 145 15.15 5.74 -8.95
N GLU A 146 15.52 7.02 -9.04
CA GLU A 146 14.99 7.95 -10.02
C GLU A 146 16.07 8.44 -11.00
N ASP A 147 15.85 8.20 -12.29
CA ASP A 147 16.76 8.62 -13.37
C ASP A 147 16.47 10.06 -13.83
N ILE A 148 16.53 11.00 -12.87
CA ILE A 148 16.37 12.42 -13.14
C ILE A 148 17.75 13.04 -13.38
N ASP A 149 17.93 13.72 -14.51
CA ASP A 149 19.17 14.47 -14.73
C ASP A 149 19.20 15.71 -13.80
N PRO A 150 20.20 15.90 -12.92
CA PRO A 150 20.25 17.01 -11.97
C PRO A 150 20.21 18.41 -12.61
N LEU A 151 20.50 18.52 -13.90
CA LEU A 151 20.46 19.79 -14.65
C LEU A 151 19.08 20.10 -15.25
N THR A 152 18.11 19.21 -15.11
CA THR A 152 16.73 19.40 -15.57
C THR A 152 16.03 20.49 -14.76
N PRO A 153 15.35 21.46 -15.38
CA PRO A 153 14.49 22.42 -14.69
C PRO A 153 13.38 21.70 -13.91
N VAL A 154 13.11 22.12 -12.67
CA VAL A 154 12.05 21.51 -11.85
C VAL A 154 10.67 21.68 -12.50
N SER A 155 10.44 22.75 -13.27
CA SER A 155 9.21 22.97 -14.03
C SER A 155 8.88 21.86 -15.03
N ASP A 156 9.89 21.10 -15.45
CA ASP A 156 9.75 20.08 -16.49
C ASP A 156 9.48 18.69 -15.88
N LEU A 157 9.53 18.58 -14.54
CA LEU A 157 9.29 17.36 -13.79
C LEU A 157 7.80 17.15 -13.48
N ARG A 158 7.39 15.88 -13.40
CA ARG A 158 6.07 15.49 -12.91
C ARG A 158 5.94 15.76 -11.41
N LEU A 159 4.72 15.83 -10.89
CA LEU A 159 4.47 16.14 -9.47
C LEU A 159 5.17 15.14 -8.53
N GLY A 160 5.10 13.84 -8.80
CA GLY A 160 5.82 12.81 -8.02
C GLY A 160 7.33 13.00 -8.03
N GLN A 161 7.91 13.25 -9.21
CA GLN A 161 9.33 13.57 -9.36
C GLN A 161 9.75 14.84 -8.62
N GLN A 162 8.88 15.85 -8.56
CA GLN A 162 9.13 17.05 -7.74
C GLN A 162 9.18 16.69 -6.24
N GLN A 163 8.30 15.81 -5.78
CA GLN A 163 8.32 15.30 -4.40
C GLN A 163 9.61 14.54 -4.08
N ILE A 164 10.09 13.71 -5.01
CA ILE A 164 11.40 13.03 -4.90
C ILE A 164 12.54 14.03 -4.77
N VAL A 165 12.55 15.11 -5.56
CA VAL A 165 13.57 16.17 -5.43
C VAL A 165 13.55 16.82 -4.06
N GLU A 166 12.37 16.98 -3.45
CA GLU A 166 12.24 17.52 -2.11
C GLU A 166 12.75 16.52 -1.04
N ILE A 167 12.50 15.23 -1.22
CA ILE A 167 13.07 14.17 -0.38
C ILE A 167 14.60 14.16 -0.51
N ALA A 168 15.15 14.20 -1.73
CA ALA A 168 16.60 14.29 -1.98
C ALA A 168 17.22 15.51 -1.30
N ARG A 169 16.53 16.65 -1.34
CA ARG A 169 16.93 17.87 -0.64
C ARG A 169 17.01 17.63 0.87
N ALA A 170 16.02 16.97 1.48
CA ALA A 170 16.08 16.66 2.91
C ALA A 170 17.22 15.69 3.26
N LEU A 171 17.48 14.69 2.41
CA LEU A 171 18.52 13.67 2.56
C LEU A 171 19.94 14.21 2.38
N SER A 172 20.13 15.24 1.55
CA SER A 172 21.46 15.87 1.36
C SER A 172 22.01 16.54 2.62
N VAL A 173 21.23 16.63 3.70
CA VAL A 173 21.64 17.16 5.00
C VAL A 173 21.81 16.00 5.98
N ASN A 174 22.84 16.07 6.82
CA ASN A 174 22.98 15.17 7.97
C ASN A 174 21.90 15.45 9.04
N ALA A 175 20.67 15.02 8.77
CA ALA A 175 19.55 15.12 9.69
C ALA A 175 19.66 14.03 10.76
N ARG A 176 19.48 14.41 12.02
CA ARG A 176 19.29 13.48 13.15
C ARG A 176 17.80 13.16 13.33
N ILE A 177 16.94 14.12 12.97
CA ILE A 177 15.49 14.03 13.01
C ILE A 177 14.94 14.52 11.67
N LEU A 178 14.13 13.69 11.01
CA LEU A 178 13.47 14.01 9.75
C LEU A 178 11.96 13.99 9.93
N ILE A 179 11.31 15.11 9.65
CA ILE A 179 9.85 15.27 9.70
C ILE A 179 9.31 15.20 8.27
N MET A 180 8.37 14.31 8.01
CA MET A 180 7.73 14.15 6.69
C MET A 180 6.21 14.39 6.79
N ASP A 181 5.73 15.50 6.24
CA ASP A 181 4.31 15.87 6.26
C ASP A 181 3.60 15.44 4.97
N GLU A 182 2.86 14.32 5.03
CA GLU A 182 2.12 13.71 3.91
C GLU A 182 2.93 13.48 2.62
N PRO A 183 4.10 12.81 2.72
CA PRO A 183 5.05 12.72 1.61
C PRO A 183 4.58 11.87 0.43
N THR A 184 3.54 11.03 0.61
CA THR A 184 3.02 10.12 -0.42
C THR A 184 1.88 10.70 -1.25
N SER A 185 1.40 11.90 -0.91
CA SER A 185 0.20 12.50 -1.53
C SER A 185 0.30 12.75 -3.05
N ALA A 186 1.53 12.85 -3.58
CA ALA A 186 1.80 13.05 -5.00
C ALA A 186 2.53 11.87 -5.67
N LEU A 187 2.74 10.77 -4.93
CA LEU A 187 3.50 9.61 -5.37
C LEU A 187 2.58 8.51 -5.91
N SER A 188 3.05 7.77 -6.90
CA SER A 188 2.52 6.48 -7.35
C SER A 188 2.93 5.36 -6.39
N ALA A 189 2.29 4.19 -6.48
CA ALA A 189 2.56 3.06 -5.58
C ALA A 189 4.05 2.67 -5.56
N SER A 190 4.70 2.56 -6.72
CA SER A 190 6.13 2.26 -6.82
C SER A 190 7.01 3.36 -6.19
N GLU A 191 6.66 4.64 -6.36
CA GLU A 191 7.39 5.74 -5.73
C GLU A 191 7.22 5.74 -4.19
N VAL A 192 6.08 5.29 -3.67
CA VAL A 192 5.84 5.12 -2.23
C VAL A 192 6.72 4.01 -1.65
N GLU A 193 6.89 2.91 -2.37
CA GLU A 193 7.72 1.78 -1.95
C GLU A 193 9.20 2.17 -1.82
N VAL A 194 9.71 2.92 -2.80
CA VAL A 194 11.05 3.49 -2.76
C VAL A 194 11.22 4.41 -1.55
N LEU A 195 10.22 5.27 -1.26
CA LEU A 195 10.25 6.11 -0.07
C LEU A 195 10.31 5.27 1.22
N PHE A 196 9.58 4.16 1.31
CA PHE A 196 9.61 3.28 2.49
C PHE A 196 10.95 2.60 2.67
N LYS A 197 11.60 2.16 1.57
CA LYS A 197 12.97 1.65 1.59
C LYS A 197 13.95 2.69 2.13
N VAL A 198 13.85 3.93 1.67
CA VAL A 198 14.68 5.06 2.13
C VAL A 198 14.45 5.34 3.61
N ILE A 199 13.20 5.31 4.08
CA ILE A 199 12.84 5.46 5.50
C ILE A 199 13.52 4.36 6.33
N HIS A 200 13.49 3.11 5.86
CA HIS A 200 14.14 1.99 6.54
C HIS A 200 15.66 2.14 6.60
N ASP A 201 16.28 2.56 5.50
CA ASP A 201 17.72 2.83 5.41
C ASP A 201 18.13 3.95 6.38
N LEU A 202 17.40 5.06 6.40
CA LEU A 202 17.63 6.17 7.34
C LEU A 202 17.52 5.72 8.79
N LYS A 203 16.51 4.90 9.10
CA LYS A 203 16.32 4.31 10.42
C LYS A 203 17.53 3.46 10.82
N SER A 204 18.04 2.62 9.92
CA SER A 204 19.23 1.79 10.17
C SER A 204 20.50 2.63 10.45
N ARG A 205 20.57 3.84 9.86
CA ARG A 205 21.65 4.83 10.09
C ARG A 205 21.44 5.66 11.38
N GLY A 206 20.38 5.38 12.15
CA GLY A 206 20.09 6.03 13.42
C GLY A 206 19.30 7.35 13.31
N VAL A 207 18.76 7.68 12.13
CA VAL A 207 17.92 8.86 11.94
C VAL A 207 16.53 8.60 12.51
N SER A 208 16.04 9.52 13.33
CA SER A 208 14.67 9.48 13.85
C SER A 208 13.70 10.12 12.88
N ILE A 209 12.55 9.50 12.66
CA ILE A 209 11.58 9.97 11.66
C ILE A 209 10.26 10.30 12.34
N VAL A 210 9.71 11.47 12.03
CA VAL A 210 8.32 11.83 12.34
C VAL A 210 7.53 11.78 11.04
N TYR A 211 6.57 10.86 10.97
CA TYR A 211 5.78 10.64 9.74
C TYR A 211 4.34 11.09 9.95
N ILE A 212 3.80 11.91 9.04
CA ILE A 212 2.41 12.33 9.06
C ILE A 212 1.74 11.81 7.79
N SER A 213 0.61 11.13 7.95
CA SER A 213 -0.17 10.65 6.81
C SER A 213 -1.64 10.51 7.16
N HIS A 214 -2.48 10.66 6.14
CA HIS A 214 -3.89 10.29 6.16
C HIS A 214 -4.16 8.92 5.50
N HIS A 215 -3.17 8.35 4.82
CA HIS A 215 -3.18 6.97 4.31
C HIS A 215 -2.80 6.03 5.44
N LEU A 216 -3.80 5.60 6.22
CA LEU A 216 -3.58 4.89 7.48
C LEU A 216 -2.92 3.51 7.28
N GLU A 217 -3.34 2.76 6.26
CA GLU A 217 -2.81 1.43 5.96
C GLU A 217 -1.33 1.49 5.55
N GLU A 218 -0.97 2.43 4.68
CA GLU A 218 0.43 2.70 4.28
C GLU A 218 1.29 3.10 5.48
N ALA A 219 0.82 4.08 6.25
CA ALA A 219 1.58 4.60 7.40
C ALA A 219 1.80 3.54 8.48
N LEU A 220 0.85 2.62 8.67
CA LEU A 220 0.96 1.49 9.61
C LEU A 220 2.14 0.56 9.31
N GLN A 221 2.56 0.45 8.05
CA GLN A 221 3.64 -0.44 7.64
C GLN A 221 4.99 0.01 8.19
N ILE A 222 5.23 1.32 8.23
CA ILE A 222 6.50 1.91 8.67
C ILE A 222 6.51 2.35 10.13
N THR A 223 5.35 2.36 10.80
CA THR A 223 5.21 2.92 12.16
C THR A 223 5.91 2.05 13.21
N ASP A 224 6.77 2.65 14.04
CA ASP A 224 7.26 2.03 15.29
C ASP A 224 6.43 2.51 16.50
N HIS A 225 6.09 3.79 16.52
CA HIS A 225 5.27 4.42 17.56
C HIS A 225 4.16 5.25 16.95
N ALA A 226 2.92 5.02 17.35
CA ALA A 226 1.79 5.84 16.94
C ALA A 226 1.44 6.88 18.00
N VAL A 227 1.10 8.09 17.54
CA VAL A 227 0.49 9.14 18.34
C VAL A 227 -0.75 9.64 17.61
N VAL A 228 -1.85 9.83 18.33
CA VAL A 228 -3.10 10.35 17.78
C VAL A 228 -3.41 11.72 18.38
N LEU A 229 -3.60 12.71 17.51
CA LEU A 229 -4.09 14.03 17.87
C LEU A 229 -5.55 14.21 17.47
N ARG A 230 -6.33 14.83 18.34
CA ARG A 230 -7.72 15.26 18.09
C ARG A 230 -8.00 16.56 18.82
N ASP A 231 -8.62 17.53 18.15
CA ASP A 231 -9.00 18.84 18.71
C ASP A 231 -7.85 19.58 19.44
N GLY A 232 -6.62 19.44 18.94
CA GLY A 232 -5.43 20.05 19.51
C GLY A 232 -4.86 19.32 20.74
N ALA A 233 -5.42 18.18 21.15
CA ALA A 233 -4.94 17.38 22.26
C ALA A 233 -4.48 15.99 21.78
N MET A 234 -3.55 15.38 22.52
CA MET A 234 -3.16 13.98 22.28
C MET A 234 -4.19 13.06 22.94
N THR A 235 -4.85 12.23 22.14
CA THR A 235 -5.88 11.29 22.61
C THR A 235 -5.30 9.92 22.93
N ALA A 236 -4.27 9.49 22.20
CA ALA A 236 -3.65 8.19 22.38
C ALA A 236 -2.19 8.16 21.93
N ARG A 237 -1.43 7.21 22.50
CA ARG A 237 -0.10 6.83 22.05
C ARG A 237 0.14 5.35 22.34
N ALA A 238 0.79 4.63 21.42
CA ALA A 238 1.06 3.20 21.58
C ALA A 238 2.23 2.75 20.68
N PRO A 239 2.98 1.70 21.07
CA PRO A 239 3.96 1.06 20.21
C PRO A 239 3.30 0.22 19.11
N ARG A 240 4.04 -0.10 18.05
CA ARG A 240 3.55 -0.85 16.88
C ARG A 240 2.82 -2.15 17.20
N ALA A 241 3.22 -2.85 18.26
CA ALA A 241 2.61 -4.12 18.67
C ALA A 241 1.17 -3.99 19.21
N GLU A 242 0.76 -2.79 19.61
CA GLU A 242 -0.53 -2.51 20.24
C GLU A 242 -1.49 -1.74 19.32
N ILE A 243 -1.09 -1.50 18.06
CA ILE A 243 -1.86 -0.72 17.10
C ILE A 243 -2.25 -1.56 15.89
N ASP A 244 -3.49 -1.36 15.47
CA ASP A 244 -4.05 -1.74 14.19
C ASP A 244 -4.85 -0.55 13.62
N LEU A 245 -5.41 -0.74 12.43
CA LEU A 245 -6.19 0.29 11.75
C LEU A 245 -7.41 0.71 12.60
N GLU A 246 -8.07 -0.26 13.24
CA GLU A 246 -9.23 -0.03 14.10
C GLU A 246 -8.87 0.85 15.30
N TRP A 247 -7.74 0.59 15.95
CA TRP A 247 -7.23 1.38 17.06
C TRP A 247 -6.97 2.82 16.63
N ILE A 248 -6.36 3.05 15.47
CA ILE A 248 -6.08 4.41 14.97
C ILE A 248 -7.39 5.15 14.73
N VAL A 249 -8.30 4.56 13.97
CA VAL A 249 -9.59 5.16 13.62
C VAL A 249 -10.41 5.47 14.87
N ARG A 250 -10.50 4.54 15.81
CA ARG A 250 -11.19 4.74 17.10
C ARG A 250 -10.63 5.91 17.89
N ASN A 251 -9.31 6.07 17.93
CA ASN A 251 -8.69 7.17 18.67
C ASN A 251 -8.71 8.50 17.92
N MET A 252 -8.85 8.47 16.59
CA MET A 252 -9.01 9.65 15.73
C MET A 252 -10.44 10.21 15.81
N VAL A 253 -11.46 9.35 15.75
CA VAL A 253 -12.87 9.78 15.57
C VAL A 253 -13.76 9.46 16.78
N GLY A 254 -13.40 8.44 17.57
CA GLY A 254 -14.16 7.97 18.74
C GLY A 254 -14.68 6.53 18.60
N GLU A 255 -15.26 5.97 19.67
CA GLU A 255 -15.71 4.56 19.75
C GLU A 255 -16.89 4.17 18.83
N ASN A 256 -17.53 5.14 18.15
CA ASN A 256 -18.70 4.92 17.30
C ASN A 256 -18.44 5.34 15.84
N PHE A 257 -17.26 5.05 15.30
CA PHE A 257 -16.98 5.31 13.89
C PHE A 257 -17.71 4.29 13.01
N ASP A 258 -18.73 4.75 12.31
CA ASP A 258 -19.52 4.00 11.34
C ASP A 258 -19.81 4.93 10.16
N LEU A 259 -19.37 4.55 8.95
CA LEU A 259 -19.73 5.28 7.71
C LEU A 259 -21.22 5.14 7.39
N GLY A 260 -21.92 4.29 8.13
CA GLY A 260 -23.33 4.01 8.06
C GLY A 260 -23.58 2.69 7.36
N SER A 261 -24.85 2.28 7.43
CA SER A 261 -25.42 1.20 6.64
C SER A 261 -26.42 1.76 5.64
N PRO A 262 -26.81 0.98 4.62
CA PRO A 262 -27.79 1.44 3.64
C PRO A 262 -29.08 1.84 4.36
N PRO A 263 -29.63 3.03 4.08
CA PRO A 263 -30.80 3.50 4.80
C PRO A 263 -32.01 2.61 4.53
N THR A 264 -32.68 2.17 5.60
CA THR A 264 -33.84 1.27 5.52
C THR A 264 -35.15 1.99 5.85
N GLY A 265 -36.28 1.30 5.65
CA GLY A 265 -37.61 1.77 6.08
C GLY A 265 -38.39 2.55 5.02
N TYR A 266 -38.02 2.45 3.75
CA TYR A 266 -38.75 3.03 2.62
C TYR A 266 -38.61 2.15 1.37
N ASP A 267 -39.56 2.25 0.45
CA ASP A 267 -39.53 1.56 -0.84
C ASP A 267 -38.92 2.47 -1.92
N TYR A 268 -38.21 1.87 -2.88
CA TYR A 268 -37.71 2.61 -4.04
C TYR A 268 -38.86 3.06 -4.95
N GLY A 269 -38.72 4.26 -5.49
CA GLY A 269 -39.62 4.79 -6.51
C GLY A 269 -39.34 4.25 -7.93
N PRO A 270 -39.84 4.94 -8.97
CA PRO A 270 -39.57 4.59 -10.36
C PRO A 270 -38.08 4.78 -10.72
N VAL A 271 -37.68 4.28 -11.89
CA VAL A 271 -36.32 4.50 -12.43
C VAL A 271 -36.11 5.98 -12.70
N ALA A 272 -35.16 6.58 -11.99
CA ALA A 272 -34.79 7.98 -12.11
C ALA A 272 -33.76 8.18 -13.22
N LEU A 273 -32.76 7.29 -13.31
CA LEU A 273 -31.69 7.31 -14.31
C LEU A 273 -31.58 5.94 -14.98
N SER A 274 -31.51 5.91 -16.32
CA SER A 274 -31.17 4.71 -17.08
C SER A 274 -30.06 5.03 -18.08
N VAL A 275 -29.01 4.22 -18.06
CA VAL A 275 -27.87 4.28 -18.99
C VAL A 275 -27.93 3.02 -19.83
N GLU A 276 -27.96 3.18 -21.15
CA GLU A 276 -28.16 2.08 -22.10
C GLU A 276 -27.01 2.00 -23.09
N SER A 277 -26.20 0.93 -22.97
CA SER A 277 -25.05 0.65 -23.84
C SER A 277 -24.14 1.86 -24.08
N LEU A 278 -23.88 2.64 -23.04
CA LEU A 278 -23.11 3.88 -23.12
C LEU A 278 -21.64 3.57 -23.39
N SER A 279 -21.07 4.24 -24.39
CA SER A 279 -19.64 4.20 -24.68
C SER A 279 -19.04 5.60 -24.65
N VAL A 280 -17.85 5.72 -24.08
CA VAL A 280 -17.08 6.97 -23.97
C VAL A 280 -15.72 6.77 -24.62
N PRO A 281 -15.33 7.60 -25.60
CA PRO A 281 -14.04 7.47 -26.27
C PRO A 281 -12.89 7.87 -25.33
N GLY A 282 -11.72 7.26 -25.47
CA GLY A 282 -10.53 7.67 -24.73
C GLY A 282 -9.95 9.00 -25.21
N THR A 283 -9.18 9.66 -24.34
CA THR A 283 -8.44 10.87 -24.70
C THR A 283 -7.26 10.53 -25.62
N GLY A 284 -7.33 10.93 -26.90
CA GLY A 284 -6.28 10.70 -27.90
C GLY A 284 -6.78 9.94 -29.14
N ARG A 285 -5.90 9.64 -30.11
CA ARG A 285 -6.20 8.79 -31.29
C ARG A 285 -6.24 7.29 -30.92
N SER A 286 -6.88 6.97 -29.81
CA SER A 286 -7.07 5.60 -29.33
C SER A 286 -8.34 5.00 -29.95
N GLU A 287 -8.25 3.78 -30.49
CA GLU A 287 -9.44 3.01 -30.92
C GLU A 287 -10.21 2.42 -29.74
N PHE A 288 -9.71 2.55 -28.50
CA PHE A 288 -10.31 1.99 -27.31
C PHE A 288 -11.28 2.98 -26.64
N SER A 289 -12.46 2.48 -26.27
CA SER A 289 -13.42 3.23 -25.45
C SER A 289 -13.07 3.06 -23.97
N VAL A 290 -12.93 4.17 -23.24
CA VAL A 290 -12.69 4.17 -21.78
C VAL A 290 -13.90 3.64 -21.01
N VAL A 291 -15.09 3.76 -21.60
CA VAL A 291 -16.31 3.05 -21.19
C VAL A 291 -16.84 2.28 -22.40
N ASP A 292 -17.08 0.98 -22.30
CA ASP A 292 -17.55 0.13 -23.41
C ASP A 292 -18.93 -0.45 -23.12
N ARG A 293 -19.96 0.14 -23.76
CA ARG A 293 -21.35 -0.33 -23.78
C ARG A 293 -21.92 -0.64 -22.40
N LEU A 294 -21.62 0.21 -21.43
CA LEU A 294 -22.06 0.05 -20.06
C LEU A 294 -23.55 0.35 -19.93
N SER A 295 -24.29 -0.49 -19.20
CA SER A 295 -25.71 -0.28 -18.91
C SER A 295 -26.00 -0.37 -17.42
N LEU A 296 -26.74 0.59 -16.87
CA LEU A 296 -27.17 0.61 -15.47
C LEU A 296 -28.49 1.36 -15.31
N GLN A 297 -29.20 1.12 -14.21
CA GLN A 297 -30.42 1.84 -13.85
C GLN A 297 -30.42 2.18 -12.37
N VAL A 298 -30.91 3.36 -12.00
CA VAL A 298 -31.00 3.79 -10.60
C VAL A 298 -32.39 4.35 -10.33
N ARG A 299 -33.02 3.89 -9.26
CA ARG A 299 -34.36 4.28 -8.84
C ARG A 299 -34.35 5.45 -7.87
N GLU A 300 -35.47 6.16 -7.79
CA GLU A 300 -35.69 7.18 -6.77
C GLU A 300 -35.54 6.55 -5.37
N GLY A 301 -34.68 7.15 -4.54
CA GLY A 301 -34.32 6.67 -3.21
C GLY A 301 -33.27 5.54 -3.18
N GLU A 302 -32.78 5.07 -4.32
CA GLU A 302 -31.68 4.09 -4.37
C GLU A 302 -30.31 4.80 -4.27
N ILE A 303 -29.37 4.14 -3.60
CA ILE A 303 -27.96 4.54 -3.56
C ILE A 303 -27.15 3.47 -4.29
N LEU A 304 -26.57 3.83 -5.43
CA LEU A 304 -25.70 2.99 -6.23
C LEU A 304 -24.24 3.42 -6.06
N CYS A 305 -23.39 2.51 -5.61
CA CYS A 305 -21.94 2.70 -5.59
C CYS A 305 -21.33 2.10 -6.86
N ILE A 306 -20.39 2.81 -7.49
CA ILE A 306 -19.56 2.30 -8.58
C ILE A 306 -18.12 2.23 -8.09
N TYR A 307 -17.67 1.02 -7.76
CA TYR A 307 -16.30 0.72 -7.38
C TYR A 307 -15.43 0.46 -8.60
N GLY A 308 -14.17 0.86 -8.56
CA GLY A 308 -13.18 0.50 -9.57
C GLY A 308 -11.83 1.14 -9.29
N LEU A 309 -10.76 0.47 -9.69
CA LEU A 309 -9.39 1.00 -9.56
C LEU A 309 -9.18 2.23 -10.44
N MET A 310 -8.05 2.93 -10.24
CA MET A 310 -7.67 4.04 -11.11
C MET A 310 -7.64 3.61 -12.58
N GLY A 311 -8.18 4.45 -13.46
CA GLY A 311 -8.30 4.13 -14.89
C GLY A 311 -9.45 3.18 -15.25
N ALA A 312 -10.32 2.79 -14.32
CA ALA A 312 -11.48 1.95 -14.61
C ALA A 312 -12.54 2.63 -15.52
N GLY A 313 -12.50 3.97 -15.67
CA GLY A 313 -13.44 4.75 -16.48
C GLY A 313 -14.60 5.39 -15.71
N ARG A 314 -14.47 5.54 -14.39
CA ARG A 314 -15.52 6.01 -13.45
C ARG A 314 -15.87 7.48 -13.66
N THR A 315 -14.85 8.34 -13.68
CA THR A 315 -14.99 9.78 -13.90
C THR A 315 -15.56 10.06 -15.29
N GLU A 316 -15.04 9.39 -16.33
CA GLU A 316 -15.51 9.54 -17.71
C GLU A 316 -16.97 9.12 -17.87
N LEU A 317 -17.39 8.06 -17.16
CA LEU A 317 -18.79 7.64 -17.11
C LEU A 317 -19.68 8.75 -16.51
N LEU A 318 -19.34 9.26 -15.32
CA LEU A 318 -20.14 10.29 -14.65
C LEU A 318 -20.16 11.62 -15.42
N GLU A 319 -19.01 12.06 -15.93
CA GLU A 319 -18.90 13.28 -16.74
C GLU A 319 -19.69 13.18 -18.04
N CYS A 320 -19.72 12.00 -18.69
CA CYS A 320 -20.55 11.77 -19.87
C CYS A 320 -22.04 11.82 -19.54
N ILE A 321 -22.47 11.18 -18.44
CA ILE A 321 -23.87 11.23 -17.96
C ILE A 321 -24.27 12.67 -17.62
N ALA A 322 -23.37 13.46 -17.03
CA ALA A 322 -23.60 14.87 -16.71
C ALA A 322 -23.60 15.80 -17.94
N GLY A 323 -23.13 15.32 -19.09
CA GLY A 323 -23.07 16.08 -20.34
C GLY A 323 -21.81 16.92 -20.53
N ARG A 324 -20.74 16.64 -19.78
CA ARG A 324 -19.41 17.25 -19.95
C ARG A 324 -18.61 16.56 -21.06
N LEU A 325 -18.73 15.23 -21.17
CA LEU A 325 -18.19 14.45 -22.27
C LEU A 325 -19.30 14.01 -23.23
N ALA A 326 -18.97 13.92 -24.52
CA ALA A 326 -19.89 13.39 -25.53
C ALA A 326 -19.75 11.86 -25.64
N PRO A 327 -20.85 11.10 -25.62
CA PRO A 327 -20.79 9.65 -25.83
C PRO A 327 -20.43 9.34 -27.29
N SER A 328 -19.69 8.25 -27.50
CA SER A 328 -19.48 7.65 -28.83
C SER A 328 -20.62 6.70 -29.22
N GLY A 329 -21.44 6.26 -28.25
CA GLY A 329 -22.60 5.41 -28.46
C GLY A 329 -23.45 5.25 -27.21
N GLY A 330 -24.65 4.68 -27.36
CA GLY A 330 -25.61 4.47 -26.27
C GLY A 330 -26.50 5.68 -25.97
N ARG A 331 -27.30 5.57 -24.91
CA ARG A 331 -28.26 6.59 -24.47
C ARG A 331 -28.23 6.80 -22.96
N VAL A 332 -28.57 8.02 -22.54
CA VAL A 332 -28.78 8.37 -21.13
C VAL A 332 -30.19 8.92 -21.02
N LEU A 333 -31.01 8.27 -20.18
CA LEU A 333 -32.42 8.59 -19.97
C LEU A 333 -32.61 9.08 -18.54
N LEU A 334 -33.23 10.25 -18.37
CA LEU A 334 -33.62 10.80 -17.07
C LEU A 334 -35.13 10.79 -16.97
N LYS A 335 -35.70 10.04 -16.01
CA LYS A 335 -37.14 9.80 -15.87
C LYS A 335 -37.80 9.31 -17.17
N GLY A 336 -37.06 8.55 -17.97
CA GLY A 336 -37.50 8.00 -19.26
C GLY A 336 -37.26 8.91 -20.47
N ASP A 337 -36.83 10.17 -20.29
CA ASP A 337 -36.51 11.08 -21.39
C ASP A 337 -35.04 11.02 -21.77
N ASP A 338 -34.73 10.90 -23.07
CA ASP A 338 -33.35 10.94 -23.56
C ASP A 338 -32.78 12.35 -23.40
N ILE A 339 -31.65 12.45 -22.69
CA ILE A 339 -31.00 13.72 -22.38
C ILE A 339 -29.71 13.96 -23.17
N ALA A 340 -29.33 13.08 -24.11
CA ALA A 340 -28.06 13.16 -24.84
C ALA A 340 -27.79 14.54 -25.47
N GLY A 341 -28.82 15.19 -26.01
CA GLY A 341 -28.73 16.52 -26.65
C GLY A 341 -28.81 17.71 -25.71
N LEU A 342 -28.96 17.52 -24.39
CA LEU A 342 -29.10 18.61 -23.42
C LEU A 342 -27.75 19.13 -22.95
N THR A 343 -27.67 20.45 -22.81
CA THR A 343 -26.58 21.14 -22.10
C THR A 343 -26.58 20.80 -20.61
N ILE A 344 -25.46 21.00 -19.94
CA ILE A 344 -25.33 20.80 -18.48
C ILE A 344 -26.39 21.60 -17.72
N ALA A 345 -26.63 22.86 -18.08
CA ALA A 345 -27.67 23.69 -17.45
C ALA A 345 -29.07 23.08 -17.58
N GLN A 346 -29.42 22.58 -18.77
CA GLN A 346 -30.71 21.92 -19.00
C GLN A 346 -30.84 20.59 -18.23
N ARG A 347 -29.73 19.88 -17.99
CA ARG A 347 -29.72 18.65 -17.17
C ARG A 347 -29.94 18.98 -15.70
N ILE A 348 -29.29 20.04 -15.20
CA ILE A 348 -29.53 20.57 -13.84
C ILE A 348 -31.00 20.97 -13.66
N ASP A 349 -31.57 21.70 -14.62
CA ASP A 349 -32.99 22.10 -14.60
C ASP A 349 -33.96 20.91 -14.59
N ARG A 350 -33.56 19.79 -15.22
CA ARG A 350 -34.32 18.53 -15.19
C ARG A 350 -34.05 17.66 -13.96
N GLY A 351 -33.15 18.09 -13.08
CA GLY A 351 -32.86 17.44 -11.81
C GLY A 351 -31.73 16.40 -11.85
N LEU A 352 -30.79 16.49 -12.79
CA LEU A 352 -29.55 15.71 -12.81
C LEU A 352 -28.35 16.62 -12.53
N VAL A 353 -27.60 16.32 -11.46
CA VAL A 353 -26.43 17.12 -11.03
C VAL A 353 -25.20 16.23 -10.82
N LEU A 354 -24.01 16.83 -10.96
CA LEU A 354 -22.73 16.19 -10.72
C LEU A 354 -21.92 16.97 -9.68
N THR A 355 -21.40 16.25 -8.68
CA THR A 355 -20.29 16.68 -7.84
C THR A 355 -19.01 16.08 -8.41
N PRO A 356 -18.05 16.90 -8.90
CA PRO A 356 -16.85 16.40 -9.57
C PRO A 356 -15.81 15.89 -8.56
N GLU A 357 -14.86 15.10 -9.06
CA GLU A 357 -13.72 14.55 -8.30
C GLU A 357 -12.83 15.67 -7.74
N ASP A 358 -12.40 16.61 -8.60
CA ASP A 358 -11.59 17.75 -8.17
C ASP A 358 -12.49 18.90 -7.67
N ARG A 359 -12.77 18.88 -6.37
CA ARG A 359 -13.57 19.92 -5.72
C ARG A 359 -12.98 21.33 -5.88
N GLN A 360 -11.66 21.47 -5.96
CA GLN A 360 -11.03 22.79 -5.93
C GLN A 360 -11.06 23.43 -7.30
N ARG A 361 -10.78 22.64 -8.34
CA ARG A 361 -10.74 23.07 -9.74
C ARG A 361 -12.13 23.13 -10.38
N ASP A 362 -12.91 22.08 -10.23
CA ASP A 362 -14.20 21.91 -10.92
C ASP A 362 -15.40 22.16 -9.97
N GLY A 363 -15.21 21.97 -8.67
CA GLY A 363 -16.28 22.08 -7.66
C GLY A 363 -16.50 23.48 -7.06
N LEU A 364 -15.51 24.37 -7.03
CA LEU A 364 -15.56 25.63 -6.28
C LEU A 364 -15.06 26.82 -7.09
N VAL A 365 -15.65 27.99 -6.83
CA VAL A 365 -15.09 29.27 -7.25
C VAL A 365 -14.32 29.85 -6.07
N GLN A 366 -12.99 29.67 -6.08
CA GLN A 366 -12.09 29.97 -4.96
C GLN A 366 -12.11 31.44 -4.51
N THR A 367 -12.44 32.35 -5.42
CA THR A 367 -12.51 33.80 -5.16
C THR A 367 -13.85 34.24 -4.55
N MET A 368 -14.83 33.35 -4.46
CA MET A 368 -16.16 33.64 -3.94
C MET A 368 -16.32 33.25 -2.47
N THR A 369 -17.35 33.79 -1.83
CA THR A 369 -17.74 33.40 -0.46
C THR A 369 -18.43 32.04 -0.45
N VAL A 370 -18.61 31.49 0.75
CA VAL A 370 -19.41 30.29 0.99
C VAL A 370 -20.82 30.45 0.42
N GLY A 371 -21.48 31.57 0.71
CA GLY A 371 -22.85 31.84 0.27
C GLY A 371 -22.99 31.93 -1.25
N SER A 372 -22.08 32.64 -1.92
CA SER A 372 -22.11 32.74 -3.38
C SER A 372 -21.81 31.40 -4.06
N ASN A 373 -20.92 30.57 -3.51
CA ASN A 373 -20.72 29.21 -4.01
C ASN A 373 -21.99 28.35 -3.85
N LEU A 374 -22.68 28.47 -2.72
CA LEU A 374 -23.92 27.73 -2.43
C LEU A 374 -25.09 28.13 -3.34
N SER A 375 -25.25 29.43 -3.61
CA SER A 375 -26.38 29.94 -4.38
C SER A 375 -26.21 29.82 -5.89
N LEU A 376 -24.97 29.74 -6.39
CA LEU A 376 -24.64 29.88 -7.81
C LEU A 376 -25.41 28.91 -8.74
N PRO A 377 -25.52 27.60 -8.47
CA PRO A 377 -26.27 26.69 -9.34
C PRO A 377 -27.78 27.01 -9.38
N SER A 378 -28.28 27.70 -8.35
CA SER A 378 -29.70 28.08 -8.20
C SER A 378 -29.96 29.54 -8.58
N ILE A 379 -29.09 30.18 -9.37
CA ILE A 379 -29.18 31.61 -9.71
C ILE A 379 -30.54 32.03 -10.31
N ALA A 380 -31.16 31.14 -11.08
CA ALA A 380 -32.49 31.36 -11.68
C ALA A 380 -33.61 31.47 -10.62
N ALA A 381 -33.43 30.90 -9.42
CA ALA A 381 -34.43 30.94 -8.36
C ALA A 381 -34.55 32.33 -7.70
N PHE A 382 -33.51 33.16 -7.78
CA PHE A 382 -33.47 34.48 -7.17
C PHE A 382 -33.16 35.62 -8.15
N THR A 383 -33.02 35.32 -9.45
CA THR A 383 -32.78 36.30 -10.51
C THR A 383 -33.98 36.40 -11.45
N ARG A 384 -34.45 37.61 -11.72
CA ARG A 384 -35.50 37.90 -12.71
C ARG A 384 -35.06 39.04 -13.62
N GLY A 385 -34.79 38.73 -14.89
CA GLY A 385 -34.22 39.70 -15.82
C GLY A 385 -32.87 40.21 -15.30
N LEU A 386 -32.72 41.53 -15.16
CA LEU A 386 -31.50 42.16 -14.65
C LEU A 386 -31.48 42.32 -13.11
N PHE A 387 -32.48 41.80 -12.39
CA PHE A 387 -32.64 42.01 -10.96
C PHE A 387 -32.39 40.71 -10.17
N THR A 388 -31.49 40.77 -9.18
CA THR A 388 -31.22 39.71 -8.20
C THR A 388 -31.81 40.05 -6.83
N SER A 389 -32.53 39.11 -6.22
CA SER A 389 -33.09 39.26 -4.89
C SER A 389 -32.14 38.71 -3.83
N ARG A 390 -31.42 39.61 -3.13
CA ARG A 390 -30.53 39.24 -2.01
C ARG A 390 -31.25 38.49 -0.88
N ALA A 391 -32.51 38.84 -0.60
CA ALA A 391 -33.29 38.17 0.44
C ALA A 391 -33.63 36.72 0.06
N ALA A 392 -33.92 36.47 -1.22
CA ALA A 392 -34.18 35.11 -1.71
C ALA A 392 -32.88 34.28 -1.75
N GLU A 393 -31.78 34.88 -2.21
CA GLU A 393 -30.46 34.25 -2.17
C GLU A 393 -30.04 33.87 -0.74
N GLN A 394 -30.14 34.81 0.21
CA GLN A 394 -29.79 34.56 1.60
C GLN A 394 -30.62 33.42 2.21
N LYS A 395 -31.91 33.31 1.86
CA LYS A 395 -32.77 32.22 2.31
C LYS A 395 -32.28 30.85 1.82
N ILE A 396 -31.78 30.76 0.59
CA ILE A 396 -31.18 29.53 0.05
C ILE A 396 -29.91 29.22 0.83
N VAL A 397 -29.02 30.20 0.98
CA VAL A 397 -27.74 30.04 1.70
C VAL A 397 -27.96 29.56 3.14
N ASP A 398 -28.83 30.22 3.90
CA ASP A 398 -29.09 29.88 5.30
C ASP A 398 -29.79 28.52 5.45
N LYS A 399 -30.63 28.15 4.48
CA LYS A 399 -31.25 26.82 4.44
C LYS A 399 -30.18 25.76 4.20
N THR A 400 -29.36 25.92 3.17
CA THR A 400 -28.34 24.93 2.79
C THR A 400 -27.25 24.77 3.84
N ILE A 401 -26.77 25.87 4.46
CA ILE A 401 -25.81 25.80 5.57
C ILE A 401 -26.34 24.94 6.72
N ARG A 402 -27.64 25.08 7.05
CA ARG A 402 -28.29 24.31 8.11
C ARG A 402 -28.54 22.86 7.72
N GLU A 403 -29.10 22.60 6.54
CA GLU A 403 -29.46 21.25 6.10
C GLU A 403 -28.23 20.37 5.84
N VAL A 404 -27.13 20.97 5.40
CA VAL A 404 -25.87 20.26 5.13
C VAL A 404 -24.90 20.35 6.33
N THR A 405 -25.27 21.08 7.38
CA THR A 405 -24.45 21.21 8.60
C THR A 405 -23.04 21.75 8.32
N ILE A 406 -22.95 22.80 7.48
CA ILE A 406 -21.66 23.41 7.12
C ILE A 406 -21.14 24.23 8.31
N LYS A 407 -19.97 23.86 8.83
CA LYS A 407 -19.31 24.59 9.93
C LYS A 407 -18.62 25.82 9.34
N THR A 408 -19.23 27.00 9.51
CA THR A 408 -18.77 28.29 8.94
C THR A 408 -19.24 29.47 9.79
N ASP A 409 -18.52 30.59 9.73
CA ASP A 409 -18.95 31.89 10.29
C ASP A 409 -20.12 32.53 9.52
N GLY A 410 -20.63 31.86 8.49
CA GLY A 410 -21.81 32.22 7.72
C GLY A 410 -21.52 32.37 6.22
N GLY A 411 -22.54 32.68 5.43
CA GLY A 411 -22.42 32.79 3.97
C GLY A 411 -21.45 33.87 3.47
N GLY A 412 -21.04 34.82 4.32
CA GLY A 412 -20.06 35.84 3.98
C GLY A 412 -18.60 35.40 4.09
N ALA A 413 -18.32 34.25 4.71
CA ALA A 413 -16.95 33.76 4.87
C ALA A 413 -16.31 33.43 3.52
N ALA A 414 -15.00 33.64 3.40
CA ALA A 414 -14.24 33.22 2.22
C ALA A 414 -14.20 31.69 2.13
N ILE A 415 -14.39 31.11 0.95
CA ILE A 415 -14.42 29.64 0.82
C ILE A 415 -13.11 28.98 1.27
N GLY A 416 -11.96 29.62 1.01
CA GLY A 416 -10.65 29.16 1.43
C GLY A 416 -10.40 29.15 2.94
N SER A 417 -11.30 29.75 3.74
CA SER A 417 -11.25 29.67 5.21
C SER A 417 -11.81 28.36 5.78
N LEU A 418 -12.55 27.59 4.97
CA LEU A 418 -13.15 26.33 5.39
C LEU A 418 -12.17 25.16 5.28
N SER A 419 -12.31 24.17 6.16
CA SER A 419 -11.61 22.88 6.03
C SER A 419 -12.06 22.10 4.79
N GLY A 420 -11.25 21.16 4.30
CA GLY A 420 -11.57 20.33 3.14
C GLY A 420 -12.93 19.64 3.24
N GLY A 421 -13.27 19.08 4.41
CA GLY A 421 -14.59 18.49 4.66
C GLY A 421 -15.76 19.47 4.53
N ASN A 422 -15.61 20.70 5.05
CA ASN A 422 -16.64 21.72 4.91
C ASN A 422 -16.71 22.30 3.49
N GLN A 423 -15.59 22.40 2.80
CA GLN A 423 -15.56 22.72 1.37
C GLN A 423 -16.32 21.67 0.56
N GLN A 424 -16.11 20.39 0.83
CA GLN A 424 -16.83 19.30 0.16
C GLN A 424 -18.33 19.39 0.41
N LYS A 425 -18.74 19.64 1.66
CA LYS A 425 -20.14 19.90 2.01
C LYS A 425 -20.73 21.12 1.29
N VAL A 426 -19.94 22.16 1.01
CA VAL A 426 -20.38 23.29 0.16
C VAL A 426 -20.64 22.83 -1.28
N VAL A 427 -19.75 22.02 -1.87
CA VAL A 427 -19.92 21.50 -3.23
C VAL A 427 -21.14 20.59 -3.35
N ILE A 428 -21.34 19.68 -2.40
CA ILE A 428 -22.53 18.83 -2.40
C ILE A 428 -23.78 19.67 -2.11
N GLY A 429 -23.71 20.57 -1.14
CA GLY A 429 -24.83 21.41 -0.72
C GLY A 429 -25.36 22.33 -1.81
N LYS A 430 -24.48 22.92 -2.64
CA LYS A 430 -24.92 23.76 -3.77
C LYS A 430 -25.66 22.94 -4.83
N MET A 431 -25.33 21.67 -5.00
CA MET A 431 -26.03 20.76 -5.91
C MET A 431 -27.37 20.30 -5.32
N LEU A 432 -27.41 19.98 -4.03
CA LEU A 432 -28.68 19.65 -3.35
C LEU A 432 -29.66 20.83 -3.33
N ALA A 433 -29.14 22.08 -3.28
CA ALA A 433 -29.97 23.28 -3.32
C ALA A 433 -30.80 23.42 -4.61
N THR A 434 -30.42 22.76 -5.70
CA THR A 434 -31.19 22.73 -6.95
C THR A 434 -32.39 21.77 -6.91
N ASN A 435 -32.60 21.05 -5.79
CA ASN A 435 -33.61 20.01 -5.61
C ASN A 435 -33.53 18.90 -6.70
N PRO A 436 -32.36 18.24 -6.84
CA PRO A 436 -32.16 17.23 -7.87
C PRO A 436 -33.00 15.97 -7.61
N THR A 437 -33.32 15.25 -8.69
CA THR A 437 -33.85 13.89 -8.61
C THR A 437 -32.70 12.86 -8.62
N VAL A 438 -31.63 13.14 -9.36
CA VAL A 438 -30.45 12.27 -9.45
C VAL A 438 -29.21 13.10 -9.11
N VAL A 439 -28.42 12.61 -8.16
CA VAL A 439 -27.12 13.18 -7.80
C VAL A 439 -26.03 12.19 -8.16
N LEU A 440 -25.11 12.64 -9.01
CA LEU A 440 -23.86 11.96 -9.32
C LEU A 440 -22.76 12.54 -8.45
N LEU A 441 -21.96 11.71 -7.80
CA LEU A 441 -20.81 12.15 -7.02
C LEU A 441 -19.57 11.36 -7.42
N ASP A 442 -18.55 12.06 -7.90
CA ASP A 442 -17.28 11.43 -8.24
C ASP A 442 -16.30 11.54 -7.06
N GLU A 443 -15.88 10.41 -6.49
CA GLU A 443 -14.97 10.33 -5.33
C GLU A 443 -15.34 11.33 -4.21
N PRO A 444 -16.57 11.27 -3.65
CA PRO A 444 -17.11 12.31 -2.77
C PRO A 444 -16.34 12.52 -1.46
N SER A 445 -15.50 11.56 -1.10
CA SER A 445 -14.66 11.49 0.11
C SER A 445 -13.21 11.90 -0.14
N ARG A 446 -12.83 12.24 -1.38
CA ARG A 446 -11.43 12.52 -1.72
C ARG A 446 -10.91 13.74 -0.97
N GLY A 447 -9.77 13.57 -0.28
CA GLY A 447 -9.08 14.66 0.40
C GLY A 447 -9.88 15.33 1.52
N ILE A 448 -10.80 14.59 2.15
CA ILE A 448 -11.47 14.98 3.39
C ILE A 448 -11.14 13.97 4.50
N ASP A 449 -11.15 14.42 5.75
CA ASP A 449 -10.87 13.55 6.89
C ASP A 449 -12.00 12.55 7.14
N ILE A 450 -11.66 11.52 7.90
CA ILE A 450 -12.52 10.38 8.21
C ILE A 450 -13.83 10.78 8.94
N GLY A 451 -13.81 11.82 9.79
CA GLY A 451 -15.01 12.33 10.44
C GLY A 451 -15.94 13.06 9.46
N ALA A 452 -15.35 13.87 8.56
CA ALA A 452 -16.07 14.53 7.49
C ALA A 452 -16.63 13.52 6.46
N LYS A 453 -15.96 12.38 6.22
CA LYS A 453 -16.51 11.28 5.41
C LYS A 453 -17.84 10.82 5.98
N ALA A 454 -17.91 10.47 7.26
CA ALA A 454 -19.16 10.03 7.89
C ALA A 454 -20.29 11.09 7.77
N GLU A 455 -19.98 12.38 7.95
CA GLU A 455 -20.96 13.46 7.75
C GLU A 455 -21.47 13.53 6.30
N VAL A 456 -20.59 13.35 5.29
CA VAL A 456 -20.96 13.34 3.87
C VAL A 456 -21.81 12.12 3.52
N PHE A 457 -21.44 10.93 3.96
CA PHE A 457 -22.21 9.70 3.69
C PHE A 457 -23.59 9.74 4.39
N GLY A 458 -23.67 10.31 5.59
CA GLY A 458 -24.94 10.58 6.26
C GLY A 458 -25.86 11.50 5.46
N LEU A 459 -25.31 12.55 4.84
CA LEU A 459 -26.05 13.46 3.96
C LEU A 459 -26.63 12.73 2.74
N LEU A 460 -25.85 11.83 2.12
CA LEU A 460 -26.30 11.03 0.98
C LEU A 460 -27.43 10.07 1.37
N ALA A 461 -27.29 9.40 2.52
CA ALA A 461 -28.32 8.54 3.07
C ALA A 461 -29.64 9.30 3.34
N ASP A 462 -29.55 10.51 3.90
CA ASP A 462 -30.71 11.38 4.12
C ASP A 462 -31.34 11.89 2.82
N GLY A 463 -30.53 12.14 1.78
CA GLY A 463 -31.03 12.45 0.45
C GLY A 463 -31.83 11.29 -0.14
N ALA A 464 -31.32 10.07 -0.03
CA ALA A 464 -31.98 8.86 -0.51
C ALA A 464 -33.31 8.60 0.21
N ARG A 465 -33.38 8.79 1.55
CA ARG A 465 -34.64 8.74 2.31
C ARG A 465 -35.69 9.73 1.84
N LYS A 466 -35.27 10.85 1.23
CA LYS A 466 -36.15 11.87 0.65
C LYS A 466 -36.52 11.59 -0.81
N GLY A 467 -36.11 10.45 -1.36
CA GLY A 467 -36.41 10.00 -2.72
C GLY A 467 -35.38 10.40 -3.77
N ILE A 468 -34.23 10.99 -3.39
CA ILE A 468 -33.16 11.30 -4.34
C ILE A 468 -32.47 9.99 -4.75
N ALA A 469 -32.27 9.78 -6.05
CA ALA A 469 -31.41 8.73 -6.56
C ALA A 469 -29.94 9.17 -6.46
N VAL A 470 -29.12 8.42 -5.75
CA VAL A 470 -27.70 8.73 -5.52
C VAL A 470 -26.83 7.75 -6.29
N VAL A 471 -25.89 8.27 -7.08
CA VAL A 471 -24.83 7.47 -7.70
C VAL A 471 -23.51 8.07 -7.26
N TYR A 472 -22.66 7.28 -6.61
CA TYR A 472 -21.31 7.72 -6.29
C TYR A 472 -20.27 6.72 -6.78
N THR A 473 -19.09 7.22 -7.12
CA THR A 473 -17.91 6.41 -7.42
C THR A 473 -16.95 6.46 -6.25
N THR A 474 -16.21 5.39 -6.02
CA THR A 474 -15.12 5.36 -5.04
C THR A 474 -14.05 4.35 -5.44
N SER A 475 -12.81 4.60 -5.03
CA SER A 475 -11.70 3.66 -5.11
C SER A 475 -11.43 2.97 -3.77
N GLU A 476 -12.19 3.29 -2.71
CA GLU A 476 -12.05 2.70 -1.38
C GLU A 476 -13.16 1.66 -1.13
N VAL A 477 -12.78 0.40 -0.90
CA VAL A 477 -13.75 -0.70 -0.68
C VAL A 477 -14.62 -0.48 0.56
N THR A 478 -14.06 0.12 1.61
CA THR A 478 -14.78 0.46 2.85
C THR A 478 -15.95 1.41 2.60
N GLU A 479 -15.81 2.32 1.63
CA GLU A 479 -16.87 3.23 1.22
C GLU A 479 -17.96 2.52 0.41
N CYS A 480 -17.60 1.50 -0.38
CA CYS A 480 -18.58 0.67 -1.08
C CYS A 480 -19.49 -0.08 -0.11
N LEU A 481 -18.93 -0.59 0.98
CA LEU A 481 -19.61 -1.40 1.99
C LEU A 481 -20.41 -0.58 3.01
N SER A 482 -20.50 0.74 2.84
CA SER A 482 -21.17 1.65 3.77
C SER A 482 -22.68 1.79 3.48
N ILE A 483 -23.09 2.86 2.82
CA ILE A 483 -24.49 3.24 2.61
C ILE A 483 -25.10 2.70 1.31
N ALA A 484 -24.33 1.99 0.48
CA ALA A 484 -24.76 1.56 -0.84
C ALA A 484 -25.83 0.48 -0.77
N HIS A 485 -26.96 0.69 -1.44
CA HIS A 485 -27.97 -0.35 -1.63
C HIS A 485 -27.55 -1.39 -2.67
N ARG A 486 -26.71 -0.96 -3.62
CA ARG A 486 -26.16 -1.81 -4.67
C ARG A 486 -24.77 -1.31 -5.05
N ILE A 487 -23.88 -2.25 -5.30
CA ILE A 487 -22.48 -2.00 -5.65
C ILE A 487 -22.23 -2.55 -7.06
N ILE A 488 -21.72 -1.72 -7.96
CA ILE A 488 -21.23 -2.13 -9.28
C ILE A 488 -19.72 -2.08 -9.24
N VAL A 489 -19.07 -3.17 -9.61
CA VAL A 489 -17.62 -3.18 -9.83
C VAL A 489 -17.33 -2.96 -11.30
N MET A 490 -16.51 -1.95 -11.57
CA MET A 490 -16.11 -1.51 -12.90
C MET A 490 -14.63 -1.82 -13.11
N HIS A 491 -14.33 -2.54 -14.20
CA HIS A 491 -12.97 -2.89 -14.60
C HIS A 491 -12.82 -2.67 -16.11
N LYS A 492 -11.80 -1.88 -16.50
CA LYS A 492 -11.49 -1.53 -17.90
C LYS A 492 -12.72 -1.09 -18.71
N GLY A 493 -13.51 -0.16 -18.15
CA GLY A 493 -14.66 0.42 -18.84
C GLY A 493 -15.92 -0.44 -18.87
N LYS A 494 -15.93 -1.60 -18.18
CA LYS A 494 -17.05 -2.54 -18.17
C LYS A 494 -17.48 -2.89 -16.74
N ILE A 495 -18.72 -3.31 -16.59
CA ILE A 495 -19.20 -3.92 -15.34
C ILE A 495 -18.63 -5.33 -15.26
N SER A 496 -17.83 -5.61 -14.24
CA SER A 496 -17.30 -6.94 -13.95
C SER A 496 -18.22 -7.73 -13.02
N ALA A 497 -18.81 -7.06 -12.02
CA ALA A 497 -19.76 -7.68 -11.09
C ALA A 497 -20.76 -6.66 -10.54
N VAL A 498 -21.86 -7.18 -9.99
CA VAL A 498 -22.88 -6.40 -9.27
C VAL A 498 -23.19 -7.13 -7.97
N PHE A 499 -23.15 -6.39 -6.86
CA PHE A 499 -23.40 -6.93 -5.52
C PHE A 499 -24.51 -6.15 -4.79
N GLY A 500 -25.10 -6.82 -3.81
CA GLY A 500 -25.95 -6.19 -2.80
C GLY A 500 -25.13 -5.56 -1.67
N PRO A 501 -25.81 -5.05 -0.63
CA PRO A 501 -25.16 -4.46 0.54
C PRO A 501 -24.47 -5.48 1.46
N ASP A 502 -24.72 -6.76 1.24
CA ASP A 502 -24.18 -7.90 1.98
C ASP A 502 -22.86 -8.43 1.39
N ALA A 503 -22.29 -7.73 0.40
CA ALA A 503 -21.01 -8.07 -0.20
C ALA A 503 -19.88 -8.06 0.82
N THR A 504 -18.89 -8.94 0.66
CA THR A 504 -17.65 -8.88 1.43
C THR A 504 -16.57 -8.10 0.70
N LYS A 505 -15.55 -7.64 1.44
CA LYS A 505 -14.38 -6.94 0.87
C LYS A 505 -13.71 -7.81 -0.20
N GLU A 506 -13.54 -9.10 0.08
CA GLU A 506 -12.88 -10.07 -0.78
C GLU A 506 -13.64 -10.27 -2.10
N GLN A 507 -14.97 -10.31 -2.06
CA GLN A 507 -15.80 -10.43 -3.26
C GLN A 507 -15.66 -9.20 -4.17
N ILE A 508 -15.62 -8.00 -3.59
CA ILE A 508 -15.45 -6.76 -4.33
C ILE A 508 -14.05 -6.70 -4.97
N MET A 509 -13.01 -7.04 -4.22
CA MET A 509 -11.62 -7.07 -4.72
C MET A 509 -11.44 -8.11 -5.84
N ALA A 510 -11.94 -9.33 -5.66
CA ALA A 510 -11.87 -10.36 -6.69
C ALA A 510 -12.54 -9.92 -8.01
N ALA A 511 -13.63 -9.14 -7.91
CA ALA A 511 -14.33 -8.60 -9.07
C ALA A 511 -13.65 -7.38 -9.70
N SER A 512 -12.82 -6.61 -8.97
CA SER A 512 -12.10 -5.46 -9.53
C SER A 512 -10.86 -5.86 -10.33
N GLY A 513 -10.49 -7.14 -10.29
CA GLY A 513 -9.27 -7.66 -10.89
C GLY A 513 -8.13 -7.84 -9.89
N GLU A 514 -8.33 -7.46 -8.61
CA GLU A 514 -7.47 -7.84 -7.49
C GLU A 514 -7.82 -9.27 -7.06
N VAL A 515 -7.17 -10.26 -7.65
CA VAL A 515 -7.39 -11.65 -7.27
C VAL A 515 -6.83 -11.86 -5.86
N ASP A 516 -7.60 -12.48 -4.96
CA ASP A 516 -7.05 -13.14 -3.77
C ASP A 516 -6.23 -14.35 -4.24
N LEU A 517 -4.96 -14.07 -4.57
CA LEU A 517 -4.03 -15.02 -5.18
C LEU A 517 -3.78 -16.22 -4.26
N GLU A 518 -3.75 -16.00 -2.94
CA GLU A 518 -3.54 -17.06 -1.96
C GLU A 518 -4.66 -18.09 -2.00
N GLN A 519 -5.91 -17.62 -1.90
CA GLN A 519 -7.06 -18.52 -1.87
C GLN A 519 -7.19 -19.27 -3.20
N ARG A 520 -6.92 -18.60 -4.32
CA ARG A 520 -6.98 -19.22 -5.65
C ARG A 520 -5.97 -20.34 -5.81
N LEU A 521 -4.71 -20.10 -5.47
CA LEU A 521 -3.66 -21.11 -5.57
C LEU A 521 -3.92 -22.30 -4.62
N LYS A 522 -4.48 -22.05 -3.43
CA LYS A 522 -4.87 -23.13 -2.51
C LYS A 522 -5.94 -24.04 -3.09
N GLU A 523 -6.95 -23.46 -3.73
CA GLU A 523 -8.06 -24.21 -4.32
C GLU A 523 -7.61 -24.99 -5.55
N SER A 524 -6.89 -24.34 -6.47
CA SER A 524 -6.42 -24.94 -7.72
C SER A 524 -5.48 -26.12 -7.49
N TYR A 525 -4.55 -26.00 -6.54
CA TYR A 525 -3.49 -27.00 -6.30
C TYR A 525 -3.67 -27.79 -5.00
N HIS A 526 -4.83 -27.67 -4.34
CA HIS A 526 -5.15 -28.38 -3.09
C HIS A 526 -4.10 -28.21 -1.98
N LEU A 527 -3.62 -26.97 -1.79
CA LEU A 527 -2.61 -26.64 -0.77
C LEU A 527 -3.26 -26.38 0.59
N ASP A 528 -2.64 -26.89 1.65
CA ASP A 528 -3.04 -26.59 3.03
C ASP A 528 -2.65 -25.15 3.42
N LEU A 529 -1.57 -24.65 2.84
CA LEU A 529 -0.98 -23.33 3.07
C LEU A 529 -0.58 -22.70 1.74
N CYS A 530 -1.04 -21.48 1.47
CA CYS A 530 -0.41 -20.62 0.48
C CYS A 530 -0.17 -19.27 1.15
N ARG A 531 0.98 -18.67 0.89
CA ARG A 531 1.29 -17.31 1.29
C ARG A 531 1.85 -16.57 0.09
N VAL A 532 1.20 -15.47 -0.28
CA VAL A 532 1.65 -14.59 -1.34
C VAL A 532 2.37 -13.42 -0.68
N VAL A 533 3.60 -13.19 -1.10
CA VAL A 533 4.45 -12.14 -0.58
C VAL A 533 4.47 -11.02 -1.61
N THR A 534 3.95 -9.86 -1.24
CA THR A 534 4.12 -8.67 -2.07
C THR A 534 5.58 -8.26 -1.99
N ASP A 535 6.24 -8.31 -3.15
CA ASP A 535 7.55 -7.72 -3.30
C ASP A 535 7.38 -6.26 -3.71
N LEU A 536 7.91 -5.36 -2.89
CA LEU A 536 7.82 -3.91 -3.07
C LEU A 536 9.00 -3.37 -3.91
N HIS A 537 9.80 -4.26 -4.53
CA HIS A 537 11.04 -3.92 -5.23
C HIS A 537 11.04 -4.35 -6.70
N GLU A 538 9.98 -5.01 -7.18
CA GLU A 538 9.86 -5.58 -8.54
C GLU A 538 11.13 -6.34 -8.98
N ASP A 539 11.78 -7.06 -8.06
CA ASP A 539 12.98 -7.83 -8.37
C ASP A 539 12.61 -9.07 -9.21
N ASP A 540 13.41 -9.42 -10.22
CA ASP A 540 13.22 -10.62 -11.06
C ASP A 540 13.10 -11.92 -10.21
N LEU A 541 13.69 -11.92 -9.02
CA LEU A 541 13.49 -12.92 -7.97
C LEU A 541 13.60 -12.23 -6.60
N PRO A 542 12.49 -12.05 -5.86
CA PRO A 542 12.47 -11.29 -4.62
C PRO A 542 12.98 -12.12 -3.43
N LEU A 543 14.29 -12.35 -3.40
CA LEU A 543 14.94 -13.24 -2.42
C LEU A 543 14.75 -12.77 -0.98
N ASP A 544 14.77 -11.47 -0.72
CA ASP A 544 14.63 -10.93 0.63
C ASP A 544 13.19 -11.08 1.13
N ALA A 545 12.19 -10.69 0.32
CA ALA A 545 10.77 -10.83 0.69
C ALA A 545 10.39 -12.30 0.90
N LEU A 546 10.77 -13.18 -0.02
CA LEU A 546 10.57 -14.63 0.10
C LEU A 546 11.34 -15.21 1.30
N GLY A 547 12.55 -14.72 1.54
CA GLY A 547 13.39 -15.08 2.67
C GLY A 547 12.74 -14.75 4.00
N ASP A 548 12.26 -13.51 4.18
CA ASP A 548 11.59 -13.06 5.38
C ASP A 548 10.28 -13.83 5.65
N ALA A 549 9.48 -14.04 4.60
CA ALA A 549 8.24 -14.81 4.71
C ALA A 549 8.51 -16.26 5.09
N GLY A 550 9.52 -16.90 4.48
CA GLY A 550 9.94 -18.25 4.79
C GLY A 550 10.57 -18.37 6.19
N ALA A 551 11.35 -17.38 6.62
CA ALA A 551 11.91 -17.28 7.97
C ALA A 551 10.81 -17.17 9.03
N ALA A 552 9.81 -16.30 8.80
CA ALA A 552 8.66 -16.14 9.68
C ALA A 552 7.84 -17.44 9.78
N PHE A 553 7.59 -18.11 8.65
CA PHE A 553 6.94 -19.41 8.63
C PHE A 553 7.72 -20.45 9.45
N LEU A 554 9.03 -20.54 9.24
CA LEU A 554 9.88 -21.50 9.95
C LEU A 554 9.93 -21.22 11.45
N ALA A 555 10.06 -19.95 11.85
CA ALA A 555 10.04 -19.53 13.26
C ALA A 555 8.72 -19.90 13.95
N ASP A 556 7.59 -19.75 13.25
CA ASP A 556 6.26 -20.17 13.72
C ASP A 556 6.17 -21.69 13.91
N GLN A 557 6.64 -22.48 12.93
CA GLN A 557 6.62 -23.95 13.04
C GLN A 557 7.48 -24.47 14.19
N ILE A 558 8.67 -23.89 14.39
CA ILE A 558 9.56 -24.23 15.51
C ILE A 558 8.88 -23.90 16.85
N SER A 559 8.14 -22.78 16.93
CA SER A 559 7.42 -22.39 18.17
C SER A 559 6.29 -23.34 18.51
N LYS A 560 5.51 -23.72 17.50
CA LYS A 560 4.29 -24.53 17.66
C LYS A 560 4.60 -26.00 17.92
N THR A 561 5.80 -26.47 17.54
CA THR A 561 6.18 -27.88 17.58
C THR A 561 7.47 -28.08 18.39
N PRO A 562 7.38 -28.31 19.71
CA PRO A 562 8.53 -28.35 20.62
C PRO A 562 9.61 -29.40 20.31
N LYS A 563 9.34 -30.37 19.41
CA LYS A 563 10.27 -31.41 18.97
C LYS A 563 10.21 -31.62 17.46
N LEU A 564 10.16 -30.52 16.72
CA LEU A 564 10.06 -30.55 15.27
C LEU A 564 11.26 -31.31 14.66
N LYS A 565 10.98 -32.22 13.74
CA LYS A 565 11.97 -32.78 12.83
C LYS A 565 11.82 -32.11 11.48
N LEU A 566 12.81 -31.32 11.10
CA LEU A 566 12.84 -30.55 9.87
C LEU A 566 13.76 -31.23 8.86
N GLY A 567 13.23 -31.56 7.68
CA GLY A 567 14.06 -31.85 6.51
C GLY A 567 14.24 -30.59 5.69
N ALA A 568 15.46 -30.31 5.26
CA ALA A 568 15.76 -29.15 4.42
C ALA A 568 16.39 -29.60 3.07
N GLY A 569 15.97 -28.92 2.00
CA GLY A 569 16.55 -29.02 0.68
C GLY A 569 17.75 -28.07 0.48
N HIS A 570 17.92 -27.59 -0.75
CA HIS A 570 18.91 -26.58 -1.11
C HIS A 570 18.24 -25.42 -1.86
N GLY A 571 19.02 -24.39 -2.17
CA GLY A 571 18.60 -23.31 -3.05
C GLY A 571 18.85 -21.92 -2.49
N ARG A 572 18.95 -20.93 -3.38
CA ARG A 572 19.07 -19.50 -3.03
C ARG A 572 17.93 -19.01 -2.13
N THR A 573 16.69 -19.39 -2.43
CA THR A 573 15.52 -18.97 -1.66
C THR A 573 15.54 -19.57 -0.25
N LEU A 574 15.91 -20.84 -0.10
CA LEU A 574 16.07 -21.44 1.23
C LEU A 574 17.21 -20.80 2.01
N LEU A 575 18.33 -20.51 1.36
CA LEU A 575 19.44 -19.83 2.01
C LEU A 575 18.98 -18.45 2.51
N ALA A 576 18.21 -17.69 1.72
CA ALA A 576 17.61 -16.43 2.13
C ALA A 576 16.71 -16.59 3.38
N CYS A 577 15.85 -17.60 3.40
CA CYS A 577 15.03 -17.94 4.59
C CYS A 577 15.89 -18.15 5.84
N VAL A 578 17.00 -18.88 5.72
CA VAL A 578 17.91 -19.10 6.85
C VAL A 578 18.70 -17.83 7.21
N LYS A 579 19.00 -16.96 6.25
CA LYS A 579 19.66 -15.67 6.53
C LYS A 579 18.78 -14.74 7.35
N ALA A 580 17.48 -14.71 7.02
CA ALA A 580 16.47 -13.87 7.67
C ALA A 580 15.94 -14.44 9.00
N LEU A 581 16.21 -15.72 9.31
CA LEU A 581 15.74 -16.34 10.55
C LEU A 581 16.44 -15.74 11.77
N PRO A 582 15.70 -15.14 12.74
CA PRO A 582 16.30 -14.60 13.95
C PRO A 582 16.83 -15.71 14.86
N GLU A 583 17.88 -15.41 15.63
CA GLU A 583 18.41 -16.32 16.65
C GLU A 583 17.31 -16.70 17.66
N ARG A 584 17.16 -17.99 17.92
CA ARG A 584 16.13 -18.50 18.83
C ARG A 584 16.51 -19.86 19.39
N SER A 585 16.52 -20.00 20.71
CA SER A 585 16.81 -21.30 21.33
C SER A 585 15.70 -22.34 21.09
N ALA A 586 16.03 -23.41 20.37
CA ALA A 586 15.22 -24.60 20.14
C ALA A 586 16.13 -25.85 20.14
N PRO A 587 16.68 -26.27 21.31
CA PRO A 587 17.68 -27.33 21.40
C PRO A 587 17.15 -28.72 21.01
N ASP A 588 15.84 -28.94 21.09
CA ASP A 588 15.18 -30.19 20.72
C ASP A 588 14.86 -30.28 19.20
N LEU A 589 15.18 -29.24 18.42
CA LEU A 589 15.02 -29.25 16.96
C LEU A 589 16.01 -30.23 16.32
N SER A 590 15.50 -31.11 15.46
CA SER A 590 16.33 -32.03 14.68
C SER A 590 16.25 -31.68 13.21
N ILE A 591 17.39 -31.39 12.58
CA ILE A 591 17.47 -30.93 11.18
C ILE A 591 18.23 -31.97 10.36
N ALA A 592 17.66 -32.40 9.24
CA ALA A 592 18.25 -33.39 8.35
C ALA A 592 18.32 -32.92 6.90
N SER A 593 19.38 -33.30 6.18
CA SER A 593 19.40 -33.13 4.72
C SER A 593 18.56 -34.21 4.06
N VAL A 594 17.71 -33.79 3.12
CA VAL A 594 16.87 -34.72 2.33
C VAL A 594 17.69 -35.43 1.24
N MET A 595 18.79 -34.81 0.83
CA MET A 595 19.66 -35.24 -0.26
C MET A 595 21.14 -35.16 0.12
N GLY A 596 21.99 -35.75 -0.72
CA GLY A 596 23.44 -35.66 -0.62
C GLY A 596 23.94 -34.22 -0.67
N GLY A 597 24.93 -33.89 0.16
CA GLY A 597 25.42 -32.53 0.36
C GLY A 597 26.88 -32.27 -0.03
N LEU A 598 27.61 -33.26 -0.56
CA LEU A 598 29.00 -33.06 -1.00
C LEU A 598 29.05 -32.40 -2.39
N THR A 599 29.55 -31.18 -2.47
CA THR A 599 29.65 -30.36 -3.70
C THR A 599 31.00 -29.67 -3.81
N ILE A 600 31.37 -29.25 -5.02
CA ILE A 600 32.63 -28.54 -5.29
C ILE A 600 32.51 -27.01 -5.11
N ASN A 601 31.30 -26.43 -5.21
CA ASN A 601 31.02 -25.02 -4.94
C ASN A 601 30.11 -24.87 -3.71
N ALA A 602 30.46 -23.95 -2.82
CA ALA A 602 29.97 -23.95 -1.43
C ALA A 602 28.74 -23.06 -1.17
N ASP A 603 28.47 -22.06 -2.00
CA ASP A 603 27.64 -20.91 -1.60
C ASP A 603 26.13 -21.19 -1.45
N THR A 604 25.61 -22.34 -1.92
CA THR A 604 24.18 -22.71 -1.82
C THR A 604 23.91 -24.21 -1.71
N ASN A 605 24.67 -24.94 -0.88
CA ASN A 605 24.48 -26.38 -0.68
C ASN A 605 23.64 -26.74 0.56
N PRO A 606 23.06 -27.97 0.65
CA PRO A 606 22.28 -28.40 1.82
C PRO A 606 23.06 -28.30 3.14
N HIS A 607 24.38 -28.51 3.10
CA HIS A 607 25.22 -28.48 4.29
C HIS A 607 25.22 -27.10 4.95
N GLU A 608 25.38 -26.02 4.18
CA GLU A 608 25.37 -24.64 4.71
C GLU A 608 24.02 -24.30 5.35
N ILE A 609 22.92 -24.57 4.66
CA ILE A 609 21.55 -24.29 5.13
C ILE A 609 21.32 -24.99 6.48
N ILE A 610 21.67 -26.27 6.59
CA ILE A 610 21.41 -27.08 7.79
C ILE A 610 22.30 -26.67 8.95
N GLN A 611 23.60 -26.45 8.72
CA GLN A 611 24.52 -26.02 9.77
C GLN A 611 24.14 -24.66 10.31
N ARG A 612 23.72 -23.74 9.44
CA ARG A 612 23.30 -22.40 9.86
C ARG A 612 22.00 -22.44 10.65
N LEU A 613 21.03 -23.25 10.24
CA LEU A 613 19.82 -23.48 11.03
C LEU A 613 20.14 -24.03 12.42
N ALA A 614 21.04 -25.03 12.52
CA ALA A 614 21.47 -25.55 13.82
C ALA A 614 22.20 -24.49 14.67
N SER A 615 23.04 -23.66 14.05
CA SER A 615 23.72 -22.57 14.75
C SER A 615 22.75 -21.51 15.30
N LEU A 616 21.74 -21.12 14.52
CA LEU A 616 20.75 -20.10 14.93
C LEU A 616 19.80 -20.63 16.01
N THR A 617 19.58 -21.94 16.03
CA THR A 617 18.59 -22.58 16.91
C THR A 617 19.18 -23.27 18.14
N GLY A 618 20.47 -23.62 18.11
CA GLY A 618 21.06 -24.56 19.07
C GLY A 618 20.57 -26.00 18.92
N GLY A 619 19.85 -26.32 17.83
CA GLY A 619 19.37 -27.66 17.50
C GLY A 619 20.46 -28.58 16.95
N SER A 620 20.08 -29.81 16.61
CA SER A 620 20.98 -30.82 16.03
C SER A 620 20.91 -30.85 14.50
N ALA A 621 22.06 -30.91 13.84
CA ALA A 621 22.20 -31.03 12.39
C ALA A 621 22.70 -32.42 11.99
N SER A 622 22.05 -33.03 11.00
CA SER A 622 22.49 -34.27 10.34
C SER A 622 22.54 -34.04 8.83
N VAL A 623 23.75 -33.93 8.28
CA VAL A 623 23.96 -33.77 6.84
C VAL A 623 24.41 -35.10 6.25
N MET A 624 23.81 -35.51 5.15
CA MET A 624 24.13 -36.77 4.47
C MET A 624 25.53 -36.66 3.85
N PRO A 625 26.51 -37.46 4.31
CA PRO A 625 27.90 -37.37 3.86
C PRO A 625 28.09 -38.12 2.53
N ALA A 626 27.26 -37.79 1.53
CA ALA A 626 27.27 -38.35 0.20
C ALA A 626 27.21 -37.23 -0.85
N PRO A 627 27.75 -37.45 -2.07
CA PRO A 627 27.49 -36.53 -3.18
C PRO A 627 26.01 -36.52 -3.52
N PHE A 628 25.53 -35.41 -4.11
CA PHE A 628 24.19 -35.33 -4.66
C PHE A 628 23.95 -36.39 -5.74
N MET A 629 24.97 -36.64 -6.57
CA MET A 629 24.93 -37.57 -7.69
C MET A 629 25.93 -38.72 -7.50
N ALA A 630 25.46 -39.96 -7.56
CA ALA A 630 26.34 -41.13 -7.59
C ALA A 630 26.85 -41.42 -9.01
N ASN A 631 27.93 -42.21 -9.15
CA ASN A 631 28.43 -42.62 -10.46
C ASN A 631 27.52 -43.67 -11.14
N SER A 632 26.80 -44.45 -10.35
CA SER A 632 25.85 -45.47 -10.80
C SER A 632 24.75 -45.69 -9.77
N VAL A 633 23.66 -46.35 -10.18
CA VAL A 633 22.55 -46.72 -9.27
C VAL A 633 23.05 -47.66 -8.16
N ALA A 634 23.96 -48.59 -8.49
CA ALA A 634 24.58 -49.47 -7.49
C ALA A 634 25.40 -48.68 -6.47
N ASP A 635 26.16 -47.66 -6.91
CA ASP A 635 26.93 -46.80 -6.00
C ASP A 635 26.00 -45.97 -5.11
N ARG A 636 24.88 -45.45 -5.64
CA ARG A 636 23.84 -44.76 -4.87
C ARG A 636 23.32 -45.66 -3.75
N ASP A 637 22.98 -46.91 -4.05
CA ASP A 637 22.46 -47.86 -3.07
C ASP A 637 23.51 -48.22 -2.01
N VAL A 638 24.78 -48.37 -2.41
CA VAL A 638 25.90 -48.57 -1.48
C VAL A 638 26.09 -47.35 -0.57
N LEU A 639 26.02 -46.14 -1.11
CA LEU A 639 26.14 -44.89 -0.36
C LEU A 639 25.00 -44.76 0.66
N LEU A 640 23.75 -44.98 0.24
CA LEU A 640 22.58 -44.93 1.13
C LEU A 640 22.63 -46.02 2.21
N GLY A 641 23.27 -47.16 1.92
CA GLY A 641 23.51 -48.24 2.89
C GLY A 641 24.62 -47.96 3.91
N GLN A 642 25.46 -46.93 3.71
CA GLN A 642 26.48 -46.55 4.69
C GLN A 642 25.81 -46.03 5.97
N LYS A 643 26.38 -46.39 7.13
CA LYS A 643 25.77 -46.15 8.44
C LYS A 643 25.35 -44.69 8.67
N ASP A 644 26.19 -43.72 8.32
CA ASP A 644 25.92 -42.29 8.55
C ASP A 644 24.92 -41.71 7.53
N CYS A 645 24.96 -42.19 6.28
CA CYS A 645 23.96 -41.87 5.26
C CYS A 645 22.58 -42.43 5.65
N ALA A 646 22.52 -43.72 6.02
CA ALA A 646 21.30 -44.39 6.46
C ALA A 646 20.67 -43.68 7.67
N ARG A 647 21.49 -43.24 8.63
CA ARG A 647 21.01 -42.49 9.80
C ARG A 647 20.38 -41.15 9.42
N THR A 648 21.03 -40.38 8.54
CA THR A 648 20.48 -39.10 8.08
C THR A 648 19.24 -39.31 7.22
N TYR A 649 19.26 -40.33 6.36
CA TYR A 649 18.13 -40.76 5.55
C TYR A 649 16.91 -41.09 6.41
N ASP A 650 17.06 -41.86 7.49
CA ASP A 650 15.96 -42.17 8.41
C ASP A 650 15.43 -40.94 9.15
N LEU A 651 16.30 -39.98 9.48
CA LEU A 651 15.88 -38.72 10.09
C LEU A 651 15.07 -37.86 9.11
N ALA A 652 15.55 -37.72 7.86
CA ALA A 652 14.85 -37.01 6.80
C ALA A 652 13.50 -37.68 6.49
N ARG A 653 13.47 -39.02 6.39
CA ARG A 653 12.26 -39.82 6.15
C ARG A 653 11.19 -39.64 7.23
N THR A 654 11.61 -39.41 8.47
CA THR A 654 10.70 -39.22 9.62
C THR A 654 10.49 -37.76 10.00
N SER A 655 10.83 -36.83 9.09
CA SER A 655 10.60 -35.39 9.30
C SER A 655 9.11 -35.06 9.30
N ASP A 656 8.72 -34.13 10.18
CA ASP A 656 7.35 -33.62 10.31
C ASP A 656 7.05 -32.57 9.23
N LEU A 657 8.09 -31.87 8.79
CA LEU A 657 8.04 -30.82 7.78
C LEU A 657 9.28 -30.92 6.88
N LEU A 658 9.06 -30.84 5.57
CA LEU A 658 10.12 -30.68 4.58
C LEU A 658 10.03 -29.27 3.99
N LEU A 659 11.12 -28.50 4.07
CA LEU A 659 11.22 -27.17 3.48
C LEU A 659 12.14 -27.22 2.25
N ALA A 660 11.63 -26.79 1.10
CA ALA A 660 12.30 -26.92 -0.19
C ALA A 660 12.26 -25.60 -1.00
N GLY A 661 13.27 -25.38 -1.84
CA GLY A 661 13.17 -24.46 -2.97
C GLY A 661 12.69 -25.20 -4.22
N ILE A 662 12.30 -24.45 -5.25
CA ILE A 662 12.00 -25.00 -6.58
C ILE A 662 13.07 -24.53 -7.57
N GLY A 663 13.65 -25.51 -8.28
CA GLY A 663 14.65 -25.32 -9.33
C GLY A 663 14.04 -25.45 -10.73
N SER A 664 14.69 -24.83 -11.71
CA SER A 664 14.40 -25.02 -13.14
C SER A 664 15.45 -25.95 -13.78
N THR A 665 15.21 -26.41 -15.00
CA THR A 665 16.11 -27.30 -15.77
C THR A 665 16.96 -26.57 -16.83
N GLY A 666 17.17 -25.27 -16.66
CA GLY A 666 17.98 -24.44 -17.55
C GLY A 666 19.49 -24.68 -17.45
N ALA A 667 20.26 -24.14 -18.41
CA ALA A 667 21.73 -24.20 -18.36
C ALA A 667 22.33 -23.39 -17.19
N ASP A 668 21.57 -22.42 -16.69
CA ASP A 668 21.82 -21.58 -15.52
C ASP A 668 21.22 -22.16 -14.22
N ALA A 669 20.66 -23.37 -14.28
CA ALA A 669 20.08 -24.03 -13.11
C ALA A 669 21.06 -24.12 -11.94
N GLU A 670 20.53 -23.97 -10.73
CA GLU A 670 21.34 -23.93 -9.52
C GLU A 670 22.12 -25.23 -9.28
N LEU A 671 21.55 -26.38 -9.65
CA LEU A 671 22.24 -27.67 -9.57
C LEU A 671 23.50 -27.74 -10.46
N VAL A 672 23.50 -27.03 -11.58
CA VAL A 672 24.65 -26.95 -12.50
C VAL A 672 25.68 -25.94 -11.98
N THR A 673 25.22 -24.74 -11.62
CA THR A 673 26.11 -23.66 -11.16
C THR A 673 26.77 -23.96 -9.81
N SER A 674 26.11 -24.72 -8.93
CA SER A 674 26.67 -25.22 -7.66
C SER A 674 27.57 -26.46 -7.82
N GLY A 675 27.69 -27.01 -9.03
CA GLY A 675 28.49 -28.21 -9.30
C GLY A 675 27.93 -29.48 -8.65
N MET A 676 26.61 -29.54 -8.40
CA MET A 676 25.92 -30.76 -7.96
C MET A 676 25.64 -31.71 -9.13
N MET A 677 25.48 -31.16 -10.34
CA MET A 677 25.18 -31.89 -11.57
C MET A 677 25.98 -31.33 -12.73
N GLU A 678 26.41 -32.18 -13.65
CA GLU A 678 27.10 -31.74 -14.86
C GLU A 678 26.11 -31.14 -15.88
N PRO A 679 26.50 -30.14 -16.69
CA PRO A 679 25.60 -29.55 -17.69
C PRO A 679 24.98 -30.56 -18.66
N GLN A 680 25.74 -31.61 -19.04
CA GLN A 680 25.28 -32.67 -19.94
C GLN A 680 24.18 -33.54 -19.30
N GLU A 681 24.25 -33.74 -17.99
CA GLU A 681 23.25 -34.49 -17.22
C GLU A 681 21.93 -33.70 -17.15
N MET A 682 22.02 -32.38 -16.94
CA MET A 682 20.84 -31.50 -16.97
C MET A 682 20.21 -31.44 -18.37
N GLU A 683 21.03 -31.36 -19.43
CA GLU A 683 20.53 -31.41 -20.81
C GLU A 683 19.76 -32.70 -21.12
N GLU A 684 20.18 -33.84 -20.58
CA GLU A 684 19.47 -35.12 -20.75
C GLU A 684 18.08 -35.07 -20.11
N ILE A 685 17.97 -34.48 -18.92
CA ILE A 685 16.70 -34.31 -18.21
C ILE A 685 15.79 -33.33 -18.96
N ALA A 686 16.33 -32.20 -19.43
CA ALA A 686 15.59 -31.23 -20.23
C ALA A 686 15.08 -31.84 -21.56
N ARG A 687 15.90 -32.67 -22.23
CA ARG A 687 15.47 -33.42 -23.44
C ARG A 687 14.40 -34.46 -23.16
N ALA A 688 14.37 -35.01 -21.95
CA ALA A 688 13.30 -35.89 -21.48
C ALA A 688 12.02 -35.12 -21.09
N GLY A 689 12.02 -33.79 -21.21
CA GLY A 689 10.87 -32.93 -20.98
C GLY A 689 10.80 -32.33 -19.58
N GLY A 690 11.85 -32.48 -18.75
CA GLY A 690 11.88 -31.89 -17.42
C GLY A 690 11.95 -30.37 -17.47
N VAL A 691 11.09 -29.70 -16.71
CA VAL A 691 11.01 -28.23 -16.59
C VAL A 691 11.20 -27.73 -15.16
N GLY A 692 10.77 -28.53 -14.16
CA GLY A 692 10.87 -28.17 -12.75
C GLY A 692 11.58 -29.24 -11.91
N GLU A 693 12.19 -28.81 -10.81
CA GLU A 693 12.93 -29.64 -9.87
C GLU A 693 12.57 -29.30 -8.41
N ILE A 694 12.41 -30.34 -7.59
CA ILE A 694 12.29 -30.21 -6.13
C ILE A 694 12.88 -31.44 -5.43
N LEU A 695 13.78 -31.20 -4.47
CA LEU A 695 14.41 -32.23 -3.63
C LEU A 695 15.09 -33.37 -4.43
N GLY A 696 15.66 -33.04 -5.59
CA GLY A 696 16.33 -33.97 -6.49
C GLY A 696 15.38 -34.76 -7.40
N HIS A 697 14.11 -34.41 -7.47
CA HIS A 697 13.13 -35.00 -8.39
C HIS A 697 12.72 -33.99 -9.47
N PHE A 698 12.64 -34.45 -10.71
CA PHE A 698 12.35 -33.62 -11.88
C PHE A 698 10.97 -33.94 -12.44
N PHE A 699 10.29 -32.91 -12.93
CA PHE A 699 8.91 -32.99 -13.43
C PHE A 699 8.78 -32.36 -14.81
N ASP A 700 7.96 -32.97 -15.66
CA ASP A 700 7.55 -32.38 -16.93
C ASP A 700 6.49 -31.29 -16.73
N ALA A 701 6.16 -30.55 -17.80
CA ALA A 701 5.15 -29.48 -17.76
C ALA A 701 3.71 -29.94 -17.43
N LYS A 702 3.50 -31.23 -17.14
CA LYS A 702 2.23 -31.78 -16.66
C LYS A 702 2.37 -32.37 -15.25
N GLY A 703 3.44 -32.04 -14.55
CA GLY A 703 3.75 -32.52 -13.21
C GLY A 703 4.09 -34.01 -13.14
N ARG A 704 4.45 -34.67 -14.24
CA ARG A 704 4.80 -36.10 -14.24
C ARG A 704 6.28 -36.27 -13.95
N PRO A 705 6.68 -37.23 -13.10
CA PRO A 705 8.09 -37.48 -12.82
C PRO A 705 8.87 -37.85 -14.08
N VAL A 706 10.00 -37.19 -14.29
CA VAL A 706 10.92 -37.48 -15.38
C VAL A 706 11.91 -38.54 -14.91
N GLN A 707 11.86 -39.73 -15.50
CA GLN A 707 12.75 -40.84 -15.19
C GLN A 707 13.76 -41.04 -16.32
N THR A 708 15.03 -40.76 -16.00
CA THR A 708 16.19 -41.02 -16.85
C THR A 708 17.27 -41.78 -16.04
N PRO A 709 18.23 -42.45 -16.72
CA PRO A 709 19.39 -43.05 -16.04
C PRO A 709 20.16 -42.05 -15.15
N VAL A 710 20.13 -40.76 -15.49
CA VAL A 710 20.69 -39.68 -14.66
C VAL A 710 19.90 -39.52 -13.36
N THR A 711 18.57 -39.37 -13.42
CA THR A 711 17.73 -39.17 -12.22
C THR A 711 17.78 -40.36 -11.25
N GLU A 712 17.97 -41.58 -11.75
CA GLU A 712 18.09 -42.77 -10.90
C GLU A 712 19.37 -42.79 -10.05
N ARG A 713 20.38 -41.99 -10.40
CA ARG A 713 21.65 -41.90 -9.66
C ARG A 713 21.62 -40.88 -8.52
N ILE A 714 20.56 -40.08 -8.42
CA ILE A 714 20.45 -39.01 -7.42
C ILE A 714 20.30 -39.62 -6.02
N VAL A 715 21.11 -39.11 -5.09
CA VAL A 715 21.09 -39.53 -3.69
C VAL A 715 20.09 -38.64 -2.93
N THR A 716 18.81 -39.04 -2.94
CA THR A 716 17.71 -38.33 -2.28
C THR A 716 16.68 -39.31 -1.71
N LEU A 717 15.70 -38.82 -0.94
CA LEU A 717 14.54 -39.63 -0.54
C LEU A 717 13.71 -40.03 -1.77
N PRO A 718 13.26 -41.29 -1.87
CA PRO A 718 12.38 -41.76 -2.93
C PRO A 718 11.07 -40.96 -3.03
N LEU A 719 10.55 -40.79 -4.24
CA LEU A 719 9.37 -39.96 -4.49
C LEU A 719 8.11 -40.48 -3.79
N ASP A 720 7.95 -41.80 -3.66
CA ASP A 720 6.85 -42.44 -2.93
C ASP A 720 6.87 -42.10 -1.44
N VAL A 721 8.07 -41.97 -0.84
CA VAL A 721 8.23 -41.50 0.54
C VAL A 721 7.83 -40.04 0.66
N LEU A 722 8.22 -39.20 -0.30
CA LEU A 722 7.96 -37.75 -0.29
C LEU A 722 6.47 -37.40 -0.44
N ARG A 723 5.71 -38.17 -1.22
CA ARG A 723 4.25 -37.94 -1.44
C ARG A 723 3.42 -37.92 -0.17
N ASP A 724 3.83 -38.65 0.87
CA ASP A 724 3.13 -38.71 2.15
C ASP A 724 3.65 -37.69 3.17
N ARG A 725 4.54 -36.77 2.77
CA ARG A 725 5.13 -35.77 3.66
C ARG A 725 4.50 -34.40 3.47
N ARG A 726 4.55 -33.60 4.53
CA ARG A 726 4.19 -32.18 4.46
C ARG A 726 5.37 -31.41 3.88
N ILE A 727 5.32 -31.17 2.57
CA ILE A 727 6.34 -30.40 1.84
C ILE A 727 5.83 -28.98 1.65
N VAL A 728 6.60 -28.00 2.11
CA VAL A 728 6.36 -26.57 1.88
C VAL A 728 7.48 -26.01 1.03
N ALA A 729 7.12 -25.44 -0.11
CA ALA A 729 8.06 -24.78 -1.00
C ALA A 729 8.13 -23.28 -0.73
N VAL A 730 9.34 -22.71 -0.82
CA VAL A 730 9.54 -21.27 -0.95
C VAL A 730 10.16 -21.03 -2.32
N ALA A 731 9.40 -20.43 -3.23
CA ALA A 731 9.79 -20.28 -4.62
C ALA A 731 9.10 -19.07 -5.24
N GLY A 732 9.76 -18.45 -6.22
CA GLY A 732 9.26 -17.26 -6.88
C GLY A 732 10.14 -16.87 -8.05
N GLY A 733 9.84 -15.73 -8.66
CA GLY A 733 10.51 -15.17 -9.82
C GLY A 733 9.90 -15.60 -11.16
N THR A 734 9.72 -14.64 -12.05
CA THR A 734 9.05 -14.78 -13.35
C THR A 734 9.73 -15.81 -14.26
N MET A 735 11.04 -15.99 -14.12
CA MET A 735 11.81 -16.99 -14.88
C MET A 735 11.57 -18.44 -14.45
N LYS A 736 10.87 -18.67 -13.33
CA LYS A 736 10.62 -20.00 -12.76
C LYS A 736 9.15 -20.45 -12.82
N ILE A 737 8.27 -19.69 -13.49
CA ILE A 737 6.83 -19.99 -13.54
C ILE A 737 6.57 -21.43 -13.98
N ASP A 738 7.09 -21.85 -15.14
CA ASP A 738 6.90 -23.22 -15.67
C ASP A 738 7.39 -24.31 -14.70
N ALA A 739 8.47 -24.04 -13.97
CA ALA A 739 9.03 -24.97 -13.00
C ALA A 739 8.14 -25.09 -11.75
N ILE A 740 7.61 -23.95 -11.28
CA ILE A 740 6.70 -23.89 -10.13
C ILE A 740 5.37 -24.58 -10.47
N GLU A 741 4.81 -24.31 -11.65
CA GLU A 741 3.58 -24.96 -12.13
C GLU A 741 3.75 -26.48 -12.23
N ALA A 742 4.86 -26.96 -12.83
CA ALA A 742 5.13 -28.39 -12.92
C ALA A 742 5.23 -29.08 -11.54
N VAL A 743 5.84 -28.42 -10.56
CA VAL A 743 5.94 -28.96 -9.20
C VAL A 743 4.57 -28.92 -8.50
N LEU A 744 3.77 -27.88 -8.71
CA LEU A 744 2.41 -27.80 -8.18
C LEU A 744 1.51 -28.90 -8.76
N ASP A 745 1.54 -29.10 -10.08
CA ASP A 745 0.79 -30.14 -10.81
C ASP A 745 1.19 -31.56 -10.41
N SER A 746 2.41 -31.75 -9.88
CA SER A 746 2.85 -33.06 -9.36
C SER A 746 2.05 -33.53 -8.14
N GLY A 747 1.33 -32.61 -7.47
CA GLY A 747 0.58 -32.88 -6.23
C GLY A 747 1.46 -33.14 -5.01
N LEU A 748 2.77 -32.89 -5.12
CA LEU A 748 3.75 -33.16 -4.06
C LEU A 748 3.70 -32.12 -2.93
N LEU A 749 3.32 -30.88 -3.23
CA LEU A 749 3.30 -29.78 -2.27
C LEU A 749 2.05 -29.80 -1.38
N LYS A 750 2.26 -29.45 -0.12
CA LYS A 750 1.19 -29.12 0.85
C LYS A 750 1.19 -27.64 1.23
N GLY A 751 2.25 -26.91 0.91
CA GLY A 751 2.18 -25.47 0.90
C GLY A 751 3.19 -24.78 0.01
N LEU A 752 2.89 -23.51 -0.28
CA LEU A 752 3.69 -22.64 -1.13
C LEU A 752 3.82 -21.25 -0.47
N ILE A 753 5.03 -20.72 -0.45
CA ILE A 753 5.33 -19.31 -0.19
C ILE A 753 5.91 -18.75 -1.48
N VAL A 754 5.22 -17.78 -2.09
CA VAL A 754 5.49 -17.28 -3.45
C VAL A 754 5.32 -15.77 -3.52
N ASP A 755 5.98 -15.10 -4.45
CA ASP A 755 5.80 -13.66 -4.66
C ASP A 755 4.52 -13.34 -5.46
N GLU A 756 4.03 -12.11 -5.31
CA GLU A 756 2.78 -11.66 -5.91
C GLU A 756 2.79 -11.74 -7.44
N GLN A 757 3.89 -11.34 -8.08
CA GLN A 757 3.97 -11.32 -9.54
C GLN A 757 3.90 -12.74 -10.11
N THR A 758 4.71 -13.66 -9.57
CA THR A 758 4.70 -15.07 -9.95
C THR A 758 3.35 -15.72 -9.66
N ALA A 759 2.74 -15.44 -8.50
CA ALA A 759 1.42 -15.95 -8.15
C ALA A 759 0.34 -15.48 -9.13
N ARG A 760 0.42 -14.21 -9.56
CA ARG A 760 -0.50 -13.63 -10.53
C ARG A 760 -0.35 -14.29 -11.90
N ASP A 761 0.88 -14.49 -12.36
CA ASP A 761 1.15 -15.11 -13.66
C ASP A 761 0.67 -16.57 -13.72
N ILE A 762 0.85 -17.35 -12.64
CA ILE A 762 0.32 -18.72 -12.53
C ILE A 762 -1.21 -18.70 -12.64
N VAL A 763 -1.88 -17.81 -11.90
CA VAL A 763 -3.35 -17.71 -11.92
C VAL A 763 -3.90 -17.23 -13.27
N GLU A 764 -3.18 -16.36 -13.97
CA GLU A 764 -3.55 -15.91 -15.31
C GLU A 764 -3.37 -17.01 -16.38
N THR A 765 -2.32 -17.82 -16.25
CA THR A 765 -2.08 -18.97 -17.12
C THR A 765 -3.20 -20.01 -17.01
N GLU A 766 -3.68 -20.28 -15.79
CA GLU A 766 -4.88 -21.11 -15.57
C GLU A 766 -6.14 -20.53 -16.26
N ARG A 767 -6.33 -19.21 -16.21
CA ARG A 767 -7.48 -18.54 -16.85
C ARG A 767 -7.44 -18.67 -18.37
N ALA A 768 -6.26 -18.61 -18.98
CA ALA A 768 -6.08 -18.77 -20.42
C ALA A 768 -6.36 -20.21 -20.89
N ALA A 769 -6.14 -21.22 -20.03
CA ALA A 769 -6.37 -22.63 -20.35
C ALA A 769 -7.86 -23.02 -20.40
N GLY A 770 -8.76 -22.25 -19.76
CA GLY A 770 -10.21 -22.45 -19.77
C GLY A 770 -10.69 -23.74 -19.06
N PRO A 771 -11.99 -23.85 -18.71
CA PRO A 771 -12.54 -25.04 -18.05
C PRO A 771 -12.75 -26.17 -19.06
N SER A 772 -11.66 -26.80 -19.51
CA SER A 772 -11.68 -27.97 -20.39
C SER A 772 -10.28 -28.60 -20.47
N ALA A 773 -9.89 -29.42 -19.49
CA ALA A 773 -9.01 -30.59 -19.68
C ALA A 773 -8.54 -31.26 -18.35
N LEU A 774 -9.31 -31.29 -17.26
CA LEU A 774 -8.99 -32.17 -16.12
C LEU A 774 -10.28 -32.83 -15.58
N HIS A 775 -10.63 -33.95 -16.23
CA HIS A 775 -11.48 -35.01 -15.70
C HIS A 775 -10.81 -36.34 -15.95
#